data_AF-A0A915XNZ3-F1
#
_entry.id   AF-A0A915XNZ3-F1
#
_cell.length_a   1.000
_cell.length_b   1.000
_cell.length_c   1.000
_cell.angle_alpha   90.00
_cell.angle_beta   90.00
_cell.angle_gamma   90.00
#
_symmetry.space_group_name_H-M   'P 1'
#
loop_
_entity.id
_entity.type
_entity.pdbx_description
1 polymer ?
#
loop_
_entity_poly.entity_id
_entity_poly.type
_entity_poly.pdbx_seq_one_letter_code
_entity_poly.pdbx_strand_id
1 'polypeptide(L)'
;MPHASLVATACLAVAAALVSPSPALAQSDLRHWYFAEGSTNTVPGFAFEEEILIGNPGGTTAAVTLRFLPAGGGAPIIGTTTVAPYSRQGINVRQFVPRGDAALEVISTADVVVERSMYWGRGLFNFGPAYTGGSPVTDMRGGHNVLGANAPQLRWMFAEGAIGGPYQFQTYVLVSNPSTEPAYVRVNLFPGTGGHLIEGAWIAPGSRETFWINDVVARQIGPRERLEFAIDVESANNVPVVAERAMYWGPSLRGGHAALGSQAAPTWYFAEGAQGGPASFDTYVLLYNPNPSADVDVVVDFLGVSGVVRSVTERVPAQGRRNVYAGLYPELSGDNTTFAVRAHSANGQPIVAERAVYWRGLREGTASAGVTTPARKWGFADGQQGGFGQFQDGGDPDPRHFATYYLVANPTAQAVTVRAVYYVEPQPGEPVAAGAETTVQVPAYSRRTLSPAEHPSLHNRKFAAFFEASDAVIVERAVYWGIGLQGGHASAGAILPDGTPSFAAPTPTAAPTLLAISPNRGGPGGGTVAYLYGHGLGLLSWPGGETTMAFGVTPVPRENITVLNGDTIRVVTPASGLGLSSVLVNTRGVALELPGAFRFADPFLAGPPLSFGSLEGVVAEVAAARPFDLANSCKERGGTNTFMFEVVAELRRRFNSTRWGLNWKRGNVGDLSQDIVNYYAGPEGSNMRNSTAVRIYDTVSGHCGARPAPFWADQTAATLAGGTVGRWTTEPMCAIPRYRDAMFPSGEWMFPECR
;
A
#
# COMPACT_ATOMS: atom_id res chain seq x y z
N MET A 1 -84.26 -51.00 18.46
CA MET A 1 -83.06 -51.21 17.61
C MET A 1 -83.51 -51.23 16.15
N PRO A 2 -82.76 -50.75 15.13
CA PRO A 2 -81.40 -50.20 15.15
C PRO A 2 -81.18 -48.86 14.39
N HIS A 3 -80.04 -48.22 14.74
CA HIS A 3 -79.02 -47.49 13.96
C HIS A 3 -79.26 -46.58 12.73
N ALA A 4 -78.70 -45.36 12.88
CA ALA A 4 -77.87 -44.55 11.95
C ALA A 4 -78.55 -43.92 10.70
N SER A 5 -78.22 -42.72 10.20
CA SER A 5 -77.02 -41.87 10.30
C SER A 5 -77.39 -40.41 10.00
N LEU A 6 -76.88 -39.44 10.76
CA LEU A 6 -76.97 -38.00 10.45
C LEU A 6 -75.63 -37.52 9.90
N VAL A 7 -75.67 -36.96 8.69
CA VAL A 7 -74.53 -36.41 7.94
C VAL A 7 -74.07 -35.10 8.59
N ALA A 8 -72.78 -35.02 8.91
CA ALA A 8 -72.15 -33.81 9.44
C ALA A 8 -71.77 -32.86 8.29
N THR A 9 -72.30 -31.64 8.34
CA THR A 9 -71.95 -30.52 7.46
C THR A 9 -70.66 -29.86 7.99
N ALA A 10 -69.57 -29.96 7.23
CA ALA A 10 -68.33 -29.25 7.53
C ALA A 10 -68.37 -27.83 6.95
N CYS A 11 -68.30 -26.82 7.82
CA CYS A 11 -68.04 -25.43 7.43
C CYS A 11 -66.55 -25.26 7.07
N LEU A 12 -66.26 -24.94 5.81
CA LEU A 12 -64.95 -24.41 5.41
C LEU A 12 -64.88 -22.92 5.75
N ALA A 13 -64.00 -22.56 6.68
CA ALA A 13 -63.54 -21.18 6.87
C ALA A 13 -62.43 -20.90 5.84
N VAL A 14 -62.67 -19.97 4.91
CA VAL A 14 -61.66 -19.48 3.98
C VAL A 14 -60.86 -18.38 4.68
N ALA A 15 -59.62 -18.69 5.06
CA ALA A 15 -58.64 -17.70 5.47
C ALA A 15 -58.05 -17.05 4.21
N ALA A 16 -58.44 -15.80 3.92
CA ALA A 16 -57.78 -15.00 2.89
C ALA A 16 -56.41 -14.53 3.43
N ALA A 17 -55.34 -15.24 3.05
CA ALA A 17 -53.99 -14.76 3.23
C ALA A 17 -53.75 -13.58 2.28
N LEU A 18 -53.73 -12.36 2.81
CA LEU A 18 -53.18 -11.19 2.14
C LEU A 18 -51.67 -11.39 2.02
N VAL A 19 -51.24 -12.03 0.93
CA VAL A 19 -49.84 -12.04 0.51
C VAL A 19 -49.55 -10.66 -0.06
N SER A 20 -49.01 -9.77 0.77
CA SER A 20 -48.31 -8.58 0.29
C SER A 20 -47.15 -9.08 -0.59
N PRO A 21 -47.03 -8.67 -1.86
CA PRO A 21 -45.84 -8.98 -2.63
C PRO A 21 -44.66 -8.33 -1.93
N SER A 22 -43.65 -9.12 -1.57
CA SER A 22 -42.33 -8.60 -1.24
C SER A 22 -41.91 -7.66 -2.37
N PRO A 23 -41.45 -6.42 -2.10
CA PRO A 23 -40.92 -5.59 -3.15
C PRO A 23 -39.78 -6.38 -3.81
N ALA A 24 -39.89 -6.63 -5.12
CA ALA A 24 -38.75 -7.08 -5.89
C ALA A 24 -37.60 -6.12 -5.56
N LEU A 25 -36.46 -6.64 -5.10
CA LEU A 25 -35.27 -5.83 -4.87
C LEU A 25 -35.04 -5.02 -6.15
N ALA A 26 -35.13 -3.69 -6.05
CA ALA A 26 -34.83 -2.83 -7.18
C ALA A 26 -33.43 -3.20 -7.68
N GLN A 27 -33.31 -3.48 -8.98
CA GLN A 27 -32.04 -3.82 -9.61
C GLN A 27 -31.02 -2.72 -9.28
N SER A 28 -29.79 -3.11 -8.93
CA SER A 28 -28.73 -2.15 -8.63
C SER A 28 -28.55 -1.19 -9.80
N ASP A 29 -28.73 0.11 -9.54
CA ASP A 29 -28.35 1.15 -10.49
C ASP A 29 -26.82 1.28 -10.46
N LEU A 30 -26.16 0.75 -11.48
CA LEU A 30 -24.70 0.80 -11.62
C LEU A 30 -24.22 2.07 -12.33
N ARG A 31 -25.12 3.04 -12.58
CA ARG A 31 -24.81 4.31 -13.24
C ARG A 31 -24.80 5.49 -12.28
N HIS A 32 -25.36 5.33 -11.10
CA HIS A 32 -25.36 6.34 -10.04
C HIS A 32 -24.70 5.78 -8.78
N TRP A 33 -23.66 6.46 -8.30
CA TRP A 33 -22.94 6.07 -7.09
C TRP A 33 -22.79 7.25 -6.15
N TYR A 34 -22.88 7.00 -4.85
CA TYR A 34 -22.85 8.03 -3.83
C TYR A 34 -21.93 7.68 -2.66
N PHE A 35 -21.29 8.70 -2.12
CA PHE A 35 -20.33 8.64 -1.03
C PHE A 35 -20.60 9.80 -0.06
N ALA A 36 -20.49 9.57 1.24
CA ALA A 36 -20.82 10.58 2.26
C ALA A 36 -19.60 11.22 2.94
N GLU A 37 -18.49 10.50 2.94
CA GLU A 37 -17.15 10.94 3.33
C GLU A 37 -16.32 11.35 2.13
N GLY A 38 -15.20 12.00 2.43
CA GLY A 38 -14.21 12.50 1.50
C GLY A 38 -13.50 13.71 2.12
N SER A 39 -12.18 13.73 2.00
CA SER A 39 -11.35 14.79 2.58
C SER A 39 -10.01 14.89 1.88
N THR A 40 -9.65 16.12 1.53
CA THR A 40 -8.31 16.49 1.08
C THR A 40 -7.64 17.42 2.09
N ASN A 41 -8.17 17.49 3.32
CA ASN A 41 -7.70 18.40 4.35
C ASN A 41 -6.22 18.14 4.71
N THR A 42 -5.52 19.24 4.93
CA THR A 42 -4.10 19.27 5.31
C THR A 42 -3.92 20.11 6.55
N VAL A 43 -3.21 19.58 7.54
CA VAL A 43 -2.68 20.31 8.70
C VAL A 43 -1.15 20.12 8.76
N PRO A 44 -0.39 20.98 9.43
CA PRO A 44 1.07 20.82 9.50
C PRO A 44 1.47 19.41 9.96
N GLY A 45 2.14 18.66 9.09
CA GLY A 45 2.58 17.28 9.37
C GLY A 45 1.50 16.20 9.30
N PHE A 46 0.35 16.46 8.65
CA PHE A 46 -0.70 15.47 8.38
C PHE A 46 -1.60 15.87 7.20
N ALA A 47 -1.87 14.95 6.28
CA ALA A 47 -2.79 15.17 5.16
C ALA A 47 -3.64 13.91 4.89
N PHE A 48 -4.88 14.14 4.45
CA PHE A 48 -5.68 13.13 3.77
C PHE A 48 -5.53 13.26 2.25
N GLU A 49 -5.60 12.12 1.58
CA GLU A 49 -5.62 12.01 0.14
C GLU A 49 -6.62 10.96 -0.30
N GLU A 50 -7.30 11.25 -1.40
CA GLU A 50 -8.45 10.49 -1.83
C GLU A 50 -8.37 10.18 -3.33
N GLU A 51 -8.62 8.91 -3.67
CA GLU A 51 -8.77 8.43 -5.04
C GLU A 51 -10.19 7.88 -5.23
N ILE A 52 -10.87 8.35 -6.27
CA ILE A 52 -12.09 7.73 -6.81
C ILE A 52 -11.67 6.71 -7.85
N LEU A 53 -12.13 5.48 -7.68
CA LEU A 53 -11.71 4.34 -8.46
C LEU A 53 -12.93 3.86 -9.23
N ILE A 54 -12.83 3.83 -10.56
CA ILE A 54 -13.95 3.48 -11.44
C ILE A 54 -13.55 2.31 -12.32
N GLY A 55 -14.24 1.18 -12.20
CA GLY A 55 -14.08 0.00 -13.04
C GLY A 55 -15.18 -0.08 -14.09
N ASN A 56 -14.81 -0.20 -15.36
CA ASN A 56 -15.74 -0.40 -16.47
C ASN A 56 -15.72 -1.87 -16.94
N PRO A 57 -16.74 -2.68 -16.59
CA PRO A 57 -16.84 -4.07 -17.04
C PRO A 57 -17.30 -4.22 -18.50
N GLY A 58 -17.78 -3.14 -19.12
CA GLY A 58 -18.47 -3.15 -20.40
C GLY A 58 -17.57 -2.89 -21.61
N GLY A 59 -18.10 -3.24 -22.78
CA GLY A 59 -17.43 -3.03 -24.09
C GLY A 59 -17.55 -1.61 -24.65
N THR A 60 -18.11 -0.68 -23.89
CA THR A 60 -18.35 0.71 -24.31
C THR A 60 -17.66 1.68 -23.36
N THR A 61 -17.14 2.79 -23.88
CA THR A 61 -16.57 3.86 -23.05
C THR A 61 -17.66 4.45 -22.15
N ALA A 62 -17.38 4.55 -20.85
CA ALA A 62 -18.26 5.20 -19.89
C ALA A 62 -17.87 6.68 -19.78
N ALA A 63 -18.77 7.59 -20.14
CA ALA A 63 -18.60 9.01 -19.81
C ALA A 63 -19.12 9.22 -18.38
N VAL A 64 -18.29 9.81 -17.53
CA VAL A 64 -18.55 9.93 -16.10
C VAL A 64 -18.53 11.40 -15.68
N THR A 65 -19.55 11.79 -14.93
CA THR A 65 -19.64 13.07 -14.23
C THR A 65 -19.44 12.84 -12.73
N LEU A 66 -18.55 13.62 -12.13
CA LEU A 66 -18.28 13.65 -10.69
C LEU A 66 -18.87 14.95 -10.14
N ARG A 67 -19.75 14.84 -9.14
CA ARG A 67 -20.36 15.97 -8.44
C ARG A 67 -19.92 15.94 -6.99
N PHE A 68 -18.93 16.76 -6.64
CA PHE A 68 -18.44 16.89 -5.27
C PHE A 68 -19.36 17.84 -4.49
N LEU A 69 -19.91 17.36 -3.37
CA LEU A 69 -20.86 18.07 -2.52
C LEU A 69 -20.11 18.62 -1.29
N PRO A 70 -19.83 19.94 -1.23
CA PRO A 70 -18.99 20.49 -0.17
C PRO A 70 -19.62 20.39 1.23
N ALA A 71 -18.77 20.21 2.24
CA ALA A 71 -19.18 20.38 3.63
C ALA A 71 -19.59 21.84 3.91
N GLY A 72 -20.69 22.04 4.64
CA GLY A 72 -21.22 23.38 4.95
C GLY A 72 -22.04 24.04 3.84
N GLY A 73 -22.27 23.36 2.72
CA GLY A 73 -23.10 23.83 1.61
C GLY A 73 -22.34 24.52 0.48
N GLY A 74 -23.09 25.07 -0.49
CA GLY A 74 -22.55 25.69 -1.70
C GLY A 74 -22.91 24.91 -2.97
N ALA A 75 -22.52 25.43 -4.13
CA ALA A 75 -22.73 24.74 -5.39
C ALA A 75 -21.80 23.51 -5.49
N PRO A 76 -22.29 22.35 -5.99
CA PRO A 76 -21.44 21.21 -6.26
C PRO A 76 -20.29 21.55 -7.22
N ILE A 77 -19.10 21.01 -6.93
CA ILE A 77 -17.94 21.12 -7.83
C ILE A 77 -18.04 19.97 -8.85
N ILE A 78 -17.99 20.30 -10.13
CA ILE A 78 -18.22 19.34 -11.22
C ILE A 78 -16.90 18.96 -11.87
N GLY A 79 -16.65 17.66 -11.96
CA GLY A 79 -15.59 17.05 -12.77
C GLY A 79 -16.19 16.12 -13.83
N THR A 80 -15.47 15.91 -14.93
CA THR A 80 -15.85 14.91 -15.95
C THR A 80 -14.64 14.10 -16.37
N THR A 81 -14.85 12.81 -16.64
CA THR A 81 -13.83 11.93 -17.21
C THR A 81 -14.48 10.87 -18.12
N THR A 82 -13.65 10.04 -18.73
CA THR A 82 -14.09 8.84 -19.46
C THR A 82 -13.31 7.63 -19.01
N VAL A 83 -14.00 6.50 -18.81
CA VAL A 83 -13.38 5.20 -18.50
C VAL A 83 -13.50 4.29 -19.71
N ALA A 84 -12.35 3.87 -20.26
CA ALA A 84 -12.30 3.04 -21.45
C ALA A 84 -13.01 1.68 -21.23
N PRO A 85 -13.44 0.99 -22.30
CA PRO A 85 -14.00 -0.35 -22.19
C PRO A 85 -13.05 -1.32 -21.47
N TYR A 86 -13.60 -2.22 -20.66
CA TYR A 86 -12.83 -3.30 -20.01
C TYR A 86 -11.56 -2.76 -19.34
N SER A 87 -11.71 -1.76 -18.49
CA SER A 87 -10.56 -1.06 -17.88
C SER A 87 -10.95 -0.45 -16.54
N ARG A 88 -10.02 0.27 -15.93
CA ARG A 88 -10.30 1.12 -14.77
C ARG A 88 -9.65 2.49 -14.90
N GLN A 89 -10.10 3.43 -14.07
CA GLN A 89 -9.47 4.73 -13.90
C GLN A 89 -9.47 5.14 -12.42
N GLY A 90 -8.32 5.62 -11.96
CA GLY A 90 -8.13 6.30 -10.68
C GLY A 90 -8.11 7.81 -10.85
N ILE A 91 -8.82 8.49 -9.97
CA ILE A 91 -9.03 9.92 -10.05
C ILE A 91 -8.70 10.51 -8.70
N ASN A 92 -7.61 11.26 -8.63
CA ASN A 92 -7.24 11.98 -7.42
C ASN A 92 -8.23 13.13 -7.16
N VAL A 93 -8.80 13.22 -5.95
CA VAL A 93 -9.83 14.24 -5.65
C VAL A 93 -9.25 15.64 -5.50
N ARG A 94 -7.99 15.77 -5.11
CA ARG A 94 -7.34 17.08 -4.90
C ARG A 94 -7.30 17.95 -6.16
N GLN A 95 -7.38 17.34 -7.35
CA GLN A 95 -7.48 18.09 -8.60
C GLN A 95 -8.78 18.92 -8.72
N PHE A 96 -9.83 18.55 -7.98
CA PHE A 96 -11.13 19.24 -7.97
C PHE A 96 -11.39 19.95 -6.65
N VAL A 97 -10.99 19.33 -5.53
CA VAL A 97 -11.14 19.86 -4.17
C VAL A 97 -9.75 20.00 -3.55
N PRO A 98 -9.02 21.10 -3.78
CA PRO A 98 -7.63 21.24 -3.36
C PRO A 98 -7.43 21.12 -1.84
N ARG A 99 -8.42 21.61 -1.08
CA ARG A 99 -8.49 21.50 0.38
C ARG A 99 -9.93 21.60 0.85
N GLY A 100 -10.41 20.57 1.54
CA GLY A 100 -11.71 20.57 2.20
C GLY A 100 -12.29 19.18 2.28
N ASP A 101 -13.48 19.09 2.87
CA ASP A 101 -14.27 17.87 2.90
C ASP A 101 -15.39 17.95 1.88
N ALA A 102 -15.58 16.89 1.10
CA ALA A 102 -16.64 16.80 0.11
C ALA A 102 -17.16 15.38 0.01
N ALA A 103 -18.48 15.24 -0.09
CA ALA A 103 -19.13 14.00 -0.48
C ALA A 103 -19.10 13.92 -2.01
N LEU A 104 -19.44 12.77 -2.57
CA LEU A 104 -19.39 12.57 -4.02
C LEU A 104 -20.66 11.88 -4.52
N GLU A 105 -21.19 12.41 -5.61
CA GLU A 105 -22.11 11.72 -6.50
C GLU A 105 -21.40 11.47 -7.84
N VAL A 106 -21.50 10.24 -8.35
CA VAL A 106 -20.95 9.82 -9.64
C VAL A 106 -22.10 9.41 -10.56
N ILE A 107 -22.13 9.96 -11.77
CA ILE A 107 -23.12 9.67 -12.79
C ILE A 107 -22.40 9.16 -14.04
N SER A 108 -22.80 8.01 -14.56
CA SER A 108 -22.17 7.35 -15.69
C SER A 108 -23.15 7.05 -16.83
N THR A 109 -22.70 7.16 -18.07
CA THR A 109 -23.49 6.75 -19.26
C THR A 109 -23.55 5.24 -19.47
N ALA A 110 -22.73 4.47 -18.76
CA ALA A 110 -22.67 3.01 -18.81
C ALA A 110 -22.52 2.44 -17.40
N ASP A 111 -22.85 1.15 -17.23
CA ASP A 111 -22.73 0.46 -15.96
C ASP A 111 -21.24 0.40 -15.57
N VAL A 112 -20.91 0.89 -14.37
CA VAL A 112 -19.55 0.91 -13.81
C VAL A 112 -19.60 0.46 -12.35
N VAL A 113 -18.45 0.13 -11.78
CA VAL A 113 -18.29 -0.04 -10.32
C VAL A 113 -17.45 1.11 -9.80
N VAL A 114 -17.84 1.68 -8.65
CA VAL A 114 -17.13 2.81 -8.05
C VAL A 114 -16.78 2.52 -6.59
N GLU A 115 -15.50 2.67 -6.27
CA GLU A 115 -14.96 2.63 -4.91
C GLU A 115 -14.24 3.95 -4.60
N ARG A 116 -14.10 4.28 -3.32
CA ARG A 116 -13.24 5.37 -2.84
C ARG A 116 -12.18 4.79 -1.94
N SER A 117 -10.91 5.10 -2.19
CA SER A 117 -9.81 4.86 -1.26
C SER A 117 -9.29 6.17 -0.73
N MET A 118 -9.06 6.21 0.59
CA MET A 118 -8.44 7.34 1.27
C MET A 118 -7.20 6.87 1.99
N TYR A 119 -6.13 7.64 1.89
CA TYR A 119 -4.86 7.42 2.57
C TYR A 119 -4.50 8.66 3.38
N TRP A 120 -3.75 8.48 4.47
CA TRP A 120 -3.28 9.61 5.27
C TRP A 120 -1.89 9.41 5.83
N GLY A 121 -1.24 10.54 6.13
CA GLY A 121 0.12 10.54 6.66
C GLY A 121 0.80 11.90 6.48
N ARG A 122 2.13 11.90 6.34
CA ARG A 122 2.92 13.12 6.17
C ARG A 122 3.32 13.30 4.71
N GLY A 123 3.20 14.54 4.23
CA GLY A 123 3.48 14.89 2.84
C GLY A 123 2.23 14.83 1.98
N LEU A 124 2.37 15.14 0.71
CA LEU A 124 1.30 15.05 -0.28
C LEU A 124 1.62 13.92 -1.26
N PHE A 125 0.63 13.10 -1.57
CA PHE A 125 0.78 12.01 -2.53
C PHE A 125 0.97 12.60 -3.92
N ASN A 126 2.06 12.19 -4.57
CA ASN A 126 2.52 12.80 -5.80
C ASN A 126 1.86 12.15 -7.02
N PHE A 127 0.64 12.59 -7.36
CA PHE A 127 -0.11 12.10 -8.53
C PHE A 127 0.25 12.81 -9.85
N GLY A 128 1.35 13.57 -9.93
CA GLY A 128 1.88 14.03 -11.22
C GLY A 128 2.67 15.35 -11.22
N PRO A 129 3.13 15.83 -12.39
CA PRO A 129 3.97 17.03 -12.53
C PRO A 129 3.33 18.32 -12.03
N ALA A 130 1.99 18.43 -12.05
CA ALA A 130 1.25 19.55 -11.48
C ALA A 130 1.36 19.65 -9.94
N TYR A 131 1.93 18.63 -9.30
CA TYR A 131 2.11 18.50 -7.85
C TYR A 131 3.57 18.76 -7.42
N THR A 132 4.41 19.26 -8.34
CA THR A 132 5.82 19.65 -8.11
C THR A 132 5.92 20.91 -7.25
N GLY A 133 5.60 20.78 -5.98
CA GLY A 133 5.68 21.86 -4.99
C GLY A 133 5.32 21.45 -3.56
N GLY A 134 4.68 20.29 -3.38
CA GLY A 134 4.48 19.69 -2.06
C GLY A 134 5.69 18.85 -1.63
N SER A 135 5.96 18.79 -0.32
CA SER A 135 6.91 17.80 0.21
C SER A 135 6.43 16.37 -0.16
N PRO A 136 7.33 15.49 -0.64
CA PRO A 136 6.99 14.09 -0.95
C PRO A 136 6.37 13.38 0.26
N VAL A 137 5.66 12.27 0.03
CA VAL A 137 5.03 11.47 1.10
C VAL A 137 6.09 10.86 2.00
N THR A 138 6.46 11.55 3.07
CA THR A 138 7.43 11.06 4.06
C THR A 138 6.89 9.93 4.94
N ASP A 139 5.57 9.73 4.99
CA ASP A 139 4.89 8.69 5.80
C ASP A 139 3.48 8.44 5.23
N MET A 140 3.09 7.19 4.96
CA MET A 140 1.71 6.76 4.70
C MET A 140 1.29 5.84 5.85
N ARG A 141 0.56 6.41 6.81
CA ARG A 141 0.27 5.76 8.10
C ARG A 141 -0.81 4.71 7.99
N GLY A 142 -1.82 5.00 7.19
CA GLY A 142 -2.98 4.16 7.04
C GLY A 142 -3.80 4.54 5.83
N GLY A 143 -4.84 3.75 5.61
CA GLY A 143 -5.78 3.96 4.52
C GLY A 143 -7.04 3.16 4.75
N HIS A 144 -8.15 3.63 4.21
CA HIS A 144 -9.42 2.92 4.20
C HIS A 144 -10.09 3.01 2.84
N ASN A 145 -11.05 2.14 2.59
CA ASN A 145 -11.80 2.09 1.34
C ASN A 145 -13.26 1.75 1.62
N VAL A 146 -14.14 2.25 0.76
CA VAL A 146 -15.56 1.89 0.76
C VAL A 146 -16.06 1.74 -0.68
N LEU A 147 -17.03 0.84 -0.85
CA LEU A 147 -17.88 0.77 -2.04
C LEU A 147 -18.91 1.90 -2.00
N GLY A 148 -19.19 2.52 -3.15
CA GLY A 148 -20.24 3.54 -3.24
C GLY A 148 -21.64 2.96 -3.03
N ALA A 149 -22.54 3.75 -2.46
CA ALA A 149 -23.97 3.42 -2.46
C ALA A 149 -24.56 3.61 -3.85
N ASN A 150 -25.45 2.71 -4.29
CA ASN A 150 -26.17 2.83 -5.57
C ASN A 150 -27.47 3.65 -5.47
N ALA A 151 -27.91 3.98 -4.25
CA ALA A 151 -29.05 4.84 -4.02
C ALA A 151 -28.99 5.50 -2.63
N PRO A 152 -29.42 6.76 -2.49
CA PRO A 152 -29.72 7.35 -1.19
C PRO A 152 -30.90 6.62 -0.52
N GLN A 153 -30.89 6.53 0.81
CA GLN A 153 -31.90 5.85 1.61
C GLN A 153 -32.40 6.75 2.75
N LEU A 154 -33.54 6.39 3.34
CA LEU A 154 -34.10 7.10 4.50
C LEU A 154 -33.47 6.68 5.83
N ARG A 155 -32.79 5.53 5.87
CA ARG A 155 -32.18 5.00 7.09
C ARG A 155 -30.86 4.32 6.74
N TRP A 156 -29.87 4.37 7.61
CA TRP A 156 -28.58 3.69 7.45
C TRP A 156 -28.08 3.23 8.82
N MET A 157 -27.62 1.99 8.92
CA MET A 157 -27.20 1.42 10.21
C MET A 157 -25.78 0.88 10.17
N PHE A 158 -25.13 0.89 11.33
CA PHE A 158 -23.78 0.39 11.59
C PHE A 158 -23.77 -0.40 12.90
N ALA A 159 -23.12 -1.56 12.91
CA ALA A 159 -22.93 -2.40 14.08
C ALA A 159 -21.67 -2.04 14.90
N GLU A 160 -20.73 -1.31 14.31
CA GLU A 160 -19.46 -0.86 14.89
C GLU A 160 -19.50 0.63 15.23
N GLY A 161 -18.76 0.99 16.27
CA GLY A 161 -18.68 2.35 16.78
C GLY A 161 -18.04 2.34 18.15
N ALA A 162 -16.99 3.14 18.33
CA ALA A 162 -16.34 3.29 19.61
C ALA A 162 -15.74 4.68 19.79
N ILE A 163 -15.70 5.13 21.05
CA ILE A 163 -14.91 6.29 21.45
C ILE A 163 -13.99 5.94 22.61
N GLY A 164 -12.86 6.64 22.69
CA GLY A 164 -11.91 6.49 23.78
C GLY A 164 -11.16 5.15 23.76
N GLY A 165 -10.96 4.55 24.92
CA GLY A 165 -10.11 3.41 25.16
C GLY A 165 -8.63 3.78 25.18
N PRO A 166 -7.75 2.79 25.40
CA PRO A 166 -6.30 3.02 25.49
C PRO A 166 -5.69 3.60 24.20
N TYR A 167 -6.37 3.47 23.07
CA TYR A 167 -5.95 4.00 21.78
C TYR A 167 -6.77 5.21 21.33
N GLN A 168 -7.69 5.73 22.15
CA GLN A 168 -8.43 6.97 21.89
C GLN A 168 -9.20 6.95 20.54
N PHE A 169 -10.07 5.94 20.35
CA PHE A 169 -10.96 5.91 19.20
C PHE A 169 -11.77 7.20 19.04
N GLN A 170 -11.87 7.63 17.79
CA GLN A 170 -12.69 8.73 17.35
C GLN A 170 -13.65 8.22 16.28
N THR A 171 -14.96 8.36 16.51
CA THR A 171 -15.99 7.96 15.54
C THR A 171 -16.60 9.19 14.88
N TYR A 172 -16.75 9.12 13.57
CA TYR A 172 -17.33 10.12 12.70
C TYR A 172 -18.48 9.48 11.94
N VAL A 173 -19.64 10.14 11.93
CA VAL A 173 -20.75 9.76 11.04
C VAL A 173 -20.86 10.84 9.98
N LEU A 174 -20.70 10.45 8.72
CA LEU A 174 -20.64 11.34 7.59
C LEU A 174 -21.92 11.16 6.79
N VAL A 175 -22.66 12.24 6.56
CA VAL A 175 -23.98 12.17 5.91
C VAL A 175 -24.01 13.14 4.72
N SER A 176 -24.33 12.61 3.55
CA SER A 176 -24.49 13.36 2.31
C SER A 176 -25.97 13.50 1.96
N ASN A 177 -26.37 14.71 1.59
CA ASN A 177 -27.68 15.02 1.02
C ASN A 177 -27.50 15.35 -0.47
N PRO A 178 -27.60 14.36 -1.38
CA PRO A 178 -27.52 14.60 -2.81
C PRO A 178 -28.81 15.20 -3.41
N SER A 179 -29.87 15.35 -2.61
CA SER A 179 -31.15 15.87 -3.10
C SER A 179 -31.15 17.39 -3.27
N THR A 180 -32.23 17.91 -3.87
CA THR A 180 -32.51 19.34 -4.00
C THR A 180 -33.25 19.92 -2.80
N GLU A 181 -33.63 19.11 -1.82
CA GLU A 181 -34.39 19.51 -0.64
C GLU A 181 -33.53 19.37 0.63
N PRO A 182 -33.71 20.21 1.66
CA PRO A 182 -32.98 20.05 2.91
C PRO A 182 -33.42 18.78 3.64
N ALA A 183 -32.46 17.98 4.12
CA ALA A 183 -32.73 16.76 4.88
C ALA A 183 -32.58 17.02 6.39
N TYR A 184 -33.55 16.58 7.20
CA TYR A 184 -33.42 16.58 8.66
C TYR A 184 -33.02 15.18 9.12
N VAL A 185 -31.76 15.03 9.56
CA VAL A 185 -31.17 13.74 9.89
C VAL A 185 -31.01 13.61 11.41
N ARG A 186 -31.29 12.42 11.93
CA ARG A 186 -31.03 12.01 13.32
C ARG A 186 -30.03 10.87 13.34
N VAL A 187 -28.94 11.03 14.09
CA VAL A 187 -27.95 10.00 14.37
C VAL A 187 -28.23 9.46 15.76
N ASN A 188 -28.70 8.23 15.83
CA ASN A 188 -29.02 7.51 17.06
C ASN A 188 -27.85 6.60 17.43
N LEU A 189 -27.37 6.69 18.68
CA LEU A 189 -26.33 5.82 19.22
C LEU A 189 -26.92 4.88 20.25
N PHE A 190 -26.62 3.60 20.12
CA PHE A 190 -27.08 2.52 21.01
C PHE A 190 -25.89 1.87 21.73
N PRO A 191 -25.50 2.37 22.92
CA PRO A 191 -24.40 1.79 23.68
C PRO A 191 -24.65 0.34 24.09
N GLY A 192 -23.59 -0.47 24.10
CA GLY A 192 -23.66 -1.87 24.54
C GLY A 192 -24.07 -2.04 26.01
N THR A 193 -23.95 -0.98 26.81
CA THR A 193 -24.33 -0.91 28.23
C THR A 193 -25.77 -0.44 28.46
N GLY A 194 -26.53 -0.18 27.41
CA GLY A 194 -27.86 0.45 27.47
C GLY A 194 -27.82 1.98 27.42
N GLY A 195 -28.99 2.59 27.24
CA GLY A 195 -29.16 4.01 26.96
C GLY A 195 -29.34 4.29 25.46
N HIS A 196 -29.67 5.54 25.12
CA HIS A 196 -29.89 5.99 23.75
C HIS A 196 -29.50 7.46 23.66
N LEU A 197 -28.58 7.79 22.77
CA LEU A 197 -28.19 9.18 22.49
C LEU A 197 -28.66 9.55 21.08
N ILE A 198 -29.07 10.80 20.89
CA ILE A 198 -29.58 11.28 19.61
C ILE A 198 -28.94 12.63 19.33
N GLU A 199 -28.34 12.78 18.15
CA GLU A 199 -27.91 14.06 17.61
C GLU A 199 -28.63 14.32 16.29
N GLY A 200 -29.17 15.53 16.10
CA GLY A 200 -29.92 15.88 14.89
C GLY A 200 -29.37 17.14 14.23
N ALA A 201 -29.38 17.17 12.89
CA ALA A 201 -29.00 18.35 12.12
C ALA A 201 -29.79 18.45 10.81
N TRP A 202 -29.95 19.68 10.33
CA TRP A 202 -30.39 19.95 8.96
C TRP A 202 -29.19 19.94 8.03
N ILE A 203 -29.28 19.18 6.95
CA ILE A 203 -28.25 19.09 5.91
C ILE A 203 -28.81 19.77 4.66
N ALA A 204 -28.13 20.81 4.19
CA ALA A 204 -28.57 21.57 3.02
C ALA A 204 -28.59 20.71 1.73
N PRO A 205 -29.39 21.07 0.72
CA PRO A 205 -29.35 20.42 -0.59
C PRO A 205 -27.94 20.39 -1.19
N GLY A 206 -27.57 19.28 -1.84
CA GLY A 206 -26.28 19.14 -2.53
C GLY A 206 -25.05 19.34 -1.63
N SER A 207 -25.13 18.94 -0.36
CA SER A 207 -24.08 19.16 0.64
C SER A 207 -23.88 17.96 1.55
N ARG A 208 -22.88 18.02 2.44
CA ARG A 208 -22.64 17.02 3.48
C ARG A 208 -22.44 17.63 4.86
N GLU A 209 -22.62 16.78 5.88
CA GLU A 209 -22.38 17.08 7.29
C GLU A 209 -21.54 15.98 7.96
N THR A 210 -20.69 16.36 8.93
CA THR A 210 -19.96 15.42 9.80
C THR A 210 -20.50 15.52 11.23
N PHE A 211 -20.99 14.42 11.78
CA PHE A 211 -21.31 14.30 13.20
C PHE A 211 -20.09 13.76 13.97
N TRP A 212 -19.55 14.59 14.85
CA TRP A 212 -18.37 14.29 15.69
C TRP A 212 -18.82 13.55 16.95
N ILE A 213 -18.83 12.21 16.91
CA ILE A 213 -19.52 11.42 17.93
C ILE A 213 -18.87 11.56 19.32
N ASN A 214 -17.56 11.73 19.38
CA ASN A 214 -16.86 11.99 20.65
C ASN A 214 -17.40 13.26 21.34
N ASP A 215 -17.65 14.33 20.58
CA ASP A 215 -18.17 15.59 21.10
C ASP A 215 -19.64 15.48 21.49
N VAL A 216 -20.43 14.75 20.70
CA VAL A 216 -21.83 14.41 21.02
C VAL A 216 -21.90 13.71 22.37
N VAL A 217 -21.11 12.65 22.56
CA VAL A 217 -21.09 11.89 23.82
C VAL A 217 -20.63 12.77 24.99
N ALA A 218 -19.54 13.52 24.81
CA ALA A 218 -19.02 14.41 25.85
C ALA A 218 -20.04 15.46 26.30
N ARG A 219 -20.78 16.06 25.34
CA ARG A 219 -21.81 17.06 25.61
C ARG A 219 -23.06 16.48 26.27
N GLN A 220 -23.51 15.30 25.86
CA GLN A 220 -24.78 14.73 26.34
C GLN A 220 -24.64 13.96 27.65
N ILE A 221 -23.56 13.19 27.83
CA ILE A 221 -23.39 12.31 28.99
C ILE A 221 -22.00 12.38 29.64
N GLY A 222 -21.23 13.43 29.35
CA GLY A 222 -19.88 13.64 29.85
C GLY A 222 -18.82 12.79 29.13
N PRO A 223 -17.53 13.17 29.24
CA PRO A 223 -16.42 12.40 28.67
C PRO A 223 -16.45 10.95 29.16
N ARG A 224 -16.18 10.01 28.26
CA ARG A 224 -16.10 8.57 28.58
C ARG A 224 -14.70 8.06 28.32
N GLU A 225 -14.19 7.29 29.28
CA GLU A 225 -12.92 6.59 29.09
C GLU A 225 -13.03 5.62 27.92
N ARG A 226 -14.12 4.86 27.82
CA ARG A 226 -14.44 4.01 26.67
C ARG A 226 -15.95 3.86 26.53
N LEU A 227 -16.47 3.91 25.31
CA LEU A 227 -17.86 3.59 25.01
C LEU A 227 -17.96 2.95 23.62
N GLU A 228 -18.64 1.80 23.53
CA GLU A 228 -18.91 1.09 22.28
C GLU A 228 -20.42 1.13 22.00
N PHE A 229 -20.81 1.37 20.75
CA PHE A 229 -22.20 1.59 20.36
C PHE A 229 -22.46 1.16 18.91
N ALA A 230 -23.71 0.79 18.63
CA ALA A 230 -24.22 0.76 17.26
C ALA A 230 -24.79 2.14 16.87
N ILE A 231 -24.95 2.37 15.57
CA ILE A 231 -25.38 3.66 15.01
C ILE A 231 -26.56 3.44 14.07
N ASP A 232 -27.57 4.28 14.16
CA ASP A 232 -28.72 4.32 13.26
C ASP A 232 -29.00 5.77 12.83
N VAL A 233 -28.78 6.04 11.54
CA VAL A 233 -28.96 7.34 10.91
C VAL A 233 -30.29 7.35 10.18
N GLU A 234 -31.21 8.21 10.60
CA GLU A 234 -32.57 8.32 10.07
C GLU A 234 -32.79 9.72 9.46
N SER A 235 -33.35 9.77 8.25
CA SER A 235 -33.92 10.98 7.67
C SER A 235 -35.37 11.16 8.15
N ALA A 236 -35.56 12.06 9.10
CA ALA A 236 -36.83 12.27 9.80
C ALA A 236 -37.85 13.14 9.01
N ASN A 237 -37.48 13.67 7.85
CA ASN A 237 -38.37 14.42 6.95
C ASN A 237 -38.56 13.77 5.57
N ASN A 238 -38.20 12.48 5.44
CA ASN A 238 -38.35 11.69 4.21
C ASN A 238 -37.52 12.19 3.01
N VAL A 239 -36.44 12.92 3.25
CA VAL A 239 -35.47 13.27 2.20
C VAL A 239 -34.33 12.24 2.20
N PRO A 240 -34.16 11.42 1.15
CA PRO A 240 -33.11 10.40 1.12
C PRO A 240 -31.70 10.96 1.24
N VAL A 241 -30.87 10.32 2.06
CA VAL A 241 -29.47 10.68 2.31
C VAL A 241 -28.56 9.47 2.11
N VAL A 242 -27.25 9.67 2.17
CA VAL A 242 -26.26 8.59 2.19
C VAL A 242 -25.42 8.75 3.45
N ALA A 243 -25.14 7.65 4.16
CA ALA A 243 -24.35 7.71 5.38
C ALA A 243 -23.18 6.73 5.34
N GLU A 244 -22.02 7.23 5.76
CA GLU A 244 -20.81 6.46 6.01
C GLU A 244 -20.32 6.72 7.42
N ARG A 245 -19.45 5.85 7.89
CA ARG A 245 -18.83 5.96 9.20
C ARG A 245 -17.34 5.78 9.04
N ALA A 246 -16.57 6.68 9.65
CA ALA A 246 -15.14 6.53 9.80
C ALA A 246 -14.76 6.44 11.27
N MET A 247 -13.75 5.64 11.54
CA MET A 247 -13.10 5.55 12.84
C MET A 247 -11.61 5.73 12.67
N TYR A 248 -11.01 6.56 13.52
CA TYR A 248 -9.56 6.74 13.59
C TYR A 248 -9.10 6.62 15.05
N TRP A 249 -7.85 6.21 15.26
CA TRP A 249 -7.30 6.04 16.60
C TRP A 249 -5.78 6.17 16.63
N GLY A 250 -5.25 6.20 17.86
CA GLY A 250 -3.84 6.29 18.15
C GLY A 250 -3.26 7.69 17.95
N PRO A 251 -2.01 7.90 18.41
CA PRO A 251 -1.36 9.19 18.26
C PRO A 251 -1.22 9.55 16.78
N SER A 252 -1.72 10.75 16.42
CA SER A 252 -1.69 11.29 15.05
C SER A 252 -2.38 10.42 13.99
N LEU A 253 -3.51 9.80 14.36
CA LEU A 253 -4.32 8.91 13.52
C LEU A 253 -3.45 7.76 12.97
N ARG A 254 -2.94 6.94 13.88
CA ARG A 254 -2.05 5.82 13.52
C ARG A 254 -2.76 4.80 12.64
N GLY A 255 -4.03 4.53 12.92
CA GLY A 255 -4.85 3.61 12.15
C GLY A 255 -6.29 4.13 12.02
N GLY A 256 -7.03 3.53 11.11
CA GLY A 256 -8.39 3.93 10.82
C GLY A 256 -9.10 2.98 9.87
N HIS A 257 -10.42 2.94 9.93
CA HIS A 257 -11.25 2.26 8.95
C HIS A 257 -12.53 3.05 8.69
N ALA A 258 -13.22 2.69 7.60
CA ALA A 258 -14.52 3.27 7.26
C ALA A 258 -15.46 2.17 6.75
N ALA A 259 -16.76 2.44 6.80
CA ALA A 259 -17.79 1.58 6.26
C ALA A 259 -18.95 2.39 5.67
N LEU A 260 -19.56 1.88 4.61
CA LEU A 260 -20.88 2.32 4.14
C LEU A 260 -21.96 1.75 5.07
N GLY A 261 -22.96 2.56 5.41
CA GLY A 261 -24.10 2.10 6.20
C GLY A 261 -24.88 1.00 5.47
N SER A 262 -25.68 0.24 6.20
CA SER A 262 -26.51 -0.80 5.57
C SER A 262 -27.93 -0.84 6.12
N GLN A 263 -28.83 -1.51 5.39
CA GLN A 263 -30.15 -1.88 5.89
C GLN A 263 -30.08 -3.16 6.72
N ALA A 264 -30.96 -3.31 7.70
CA ALA A 264 -31.05 -4.54 8.46
C ALA A 264 -31.55 -5.72 7.59
N ALA A 265 -30.97 -6.89 7.79
CA ALA A 265 -31.31 -8.13 7.09
C ALA A 265 -31.17 -9.34 8.03
N PRO A 266 -31.89 -10.45 7.78
CA PRO A 266 -31.82 -11.64 8.63
C PRO A 266 -30.51 -12.42 8.49
N THR A 267 -29.80 -12.27 7.37
CA THR A 267 -28.59 -13.04 7.04
C THR A 267 -27.54 -12.13 6.41
N TRP A 268 -26.30 -12.32 6.82
CA TRP A 268 -25.13 -11.57 6.41
C TRP A 268 -23.96 -12.50 6.11
N TYR A 269 -23.16 -12.15 5.11
CA TYR A 269 -22.03 -12.93 4.66
C TYR A 269 -20.77 -12.07 4.52
N PHE A 270 -19.64 -12.70 4.80
CA PHE A 270 -18.30 -12.14 4.70
C PHE A 270 -17.39 -13.22 4.11
N ALA A 271 -16.62 -12.91 3.08
CA ALA A 271 -15.63 -13.81 2.52
C ALA A 271 -14.23 -13.65 3.15
N GLU A 272 -13.96 -12.52 3.80
CA GLU A 272 -12.73 -12.22 4.51
C GLU A 272 -12.82 -12.46 6.02
N GLY A 273 -11.68 -12.80 6.61
CA GLY A 273 -11.49 -13.04 8.03
C GLY A 273 -10.16 -13.75 8.27
N ALA A 274 -9.41 -13.30 9.27
CA ALA A 274 -8.14 -13.91 9.69
C ALA A 274 -7.91 -13.67 11.18
N GLN A 275 -7.39 -14.66 11.89
CA GLN A 275 -7.08 -14.54 13.32
C GLN A 275 -5.68 -15.09 13.59
N GLY A 276 -4.78 -14.21 14.01
CA GLY A 276 -3.34 -14.47 14.10
C GLY A 276 -2.62 -14.15 12.79
N GLY A 277 -1.77 -15.07 12.33
CA GLY A 277 -0.94 -14.88 11.15
C GLY A 277 0.19 -13.86 11.29
N PRO A 278 0.91 -13.58 10.18
CA PRO A 278 2.11 -12.72 10.19
C PRO A 278 1.87 -11.30 10.70
N ALA A 279 0.66 -10.77 10.48
CA ALA A 279 0.26 -9.44 10.94
C ALA A 279 -0.34 -9.42 12.37
N SER A 280 -0.57 -10.60 12.98
CA SER A 280 -1.28 -10.76 14.25
C SER A 280 -2.67 -10.13 14.23
N PHE A 281 -3.53 -10.58 13.32
CA PHE A 281 -4.91 -10.12 13.19
C PHE A 281 -5.80 -10.55 14.36
N ASP A 282 -6.69 -9.67 14.77
CA ASP A 282 -7.77 -9.91 15.72
C ASP A 282 -9.10 -9.56 15.02
N THR A 283 -9.90 -10.59 14.69
CA THR A 283 -11.16 -10.42 13.95
C THR A 283 -12.37 -10.38 14.88
N TYR A 284 -13.25 -9.41 14.66
CA TYR A 284 -14.53 -9.23 15.34
C TYR A 284 -15.68 -9.26 14.34
N VAL A 285 -16.68 -10.10 14.61
CA VAL A 285 -17.99 -10.02 13.95
C VAL A 285 -18.88 -9.16 14.85
N LEU A 286 -19.39 -8.06 14.31
CA LEU A 286 -20.05 -7.00 15.04
C LEU A 286 -21.53 -7.06 14.73
N LEU A 287 -22.37 -7.14 15.76
CA LEU A 287 -23.80 -7.42 15.62
C LEU A 287 -24.61 -6.31 16.26
N TYR A 288 -25.55 -5.74 15.50
CA TYR A 288 -26.54 -4.79 15.99
C TYR A 288 -27.94 -5.33 15.74
N ASN A 289 -28.76 -5.30 16.79
CA ASN A 289 -30.17 -5.65 16.74
C ASN A 289 -31.01 -4.36 16.76
N PRO A 290 -31.58 -3.93 15.62
CA PRO A 290 -32.43 -2.75 15.56
C PRO A 290 -33.86 -2.99 16.08
N ASN A 291 -34.24 -4.21 16.46
CA ASN A 291 -35.58 -4.46 16.99
C ASN A 291 -35.80 -3.74 18.33
N PRO A 292 -36.93 -3.03 18.50
CA PRO A 292 -37.18 -2.20 19.68
C PRO A 292 -37.53 -3.00 20.94
N SER A 293 -37.97 -4.24 20.81
CA SER A 293 -38.60 -4.96 21.92
C SER A 293 -38.23 -6.43 22.05
N ALA A 294 -37.43 -6.97 21.14
CA ALA A 294 -37.07 -8.39 21.14
C ALA A 294 -35.57 -8.57 20.97
N ASP A 295 -34.99 -9.42 21.82
CA ASP A 295 -33.65 -9.95 21.61
C ASP A 295 -33.63 -10.85 20.37
N VAL A 296 -32.48 -10.93 19.72
CA VAL A 296 -32.26 -11.80 18.56
C VAL A 296 -31.08 -12.73 18.84
N ASP A 297 -31.32 -14.03 18.72
CA ASP A 297 -30.24 -15.03 18.71
C ASP A 297 -29.65 -15.10 17.30
N VAL A 298 -28.36 -14.76 17.18
CA VAL A 298 -27.62 -14.75 15.92
C VAL A 298 -26.63 -15.89 15.90
N VAL A 299 -26.74 -16.77 14.91
CA VAL A 299 -25.79 -17.85 14.66
C VAL A 299 -24.70 -17.37 13.71
N VAL A 300 -23.46 -17.40 14.17
CA VAL A 300 -22.25 -17.00 13.46
C VAL A 300 -21.45 -18.25 13.10
N ASP A 301 -21.47 -18.61 11.83
CA ASP A 301 -20.68 -19.70 11.26
C ASP A 301 -19.38 -19.17 10.68
N PHE A 302 -18.25 -19.78 11.05
CA PHE A 302 -16.93 -19.55 10.48
C PHE A 302 -16.60 -20.68 9.50
N LEU A 303 -16.35 -20.34 8.24
CA LEU A 303 -16.10 -21.28 7.15
C LEU A 303 -14.64 -21.23 6.71
N GLY A 304 -13.92 -22.33 6.87
CA GLY A 304 -12.55 -22.50 6.40
C GLY A 304 -12.50 -23.02 4.96
N VAL A 305 -11.30 -23.45 4.53
CA VAL A 305 -11.09 -24.02 3.19
C VAL A 305 -11.72 -25.42 3.00
N SER A 306 -12.18 -26.06 4.09
CA SER A 306 -12.70 -27.43 4.09
C SER A 306 -14.09 -27.56 4.70
N GLY A 307 -14.84 -26.46 4.86
CA GLY A 307 -16.17 -26.48 5.46
C GLY A 307 -16.32 -25.50 6.62
N VAL A 308 -17.41 -25.64 7.36
CA VAL A 308 -17.63 -24.94 8.64
C VAL A 308 -16.62 -25.44 9.67
N VAL A 309 -15.87 -24.51 10.27
CA VAL A 309 -14.87 -24.77 11.32
C VAL A 309 -15.49 -24.59 12.71
N ARG A 310 -16.31 -23.54 12.88
CA ARG A 310 -16.94 -23.21 14.16
C ARG A 310 -18.30 -22.54 13.92
N SER A 311 -19.27 -22.84 14.77
CA SER A 311 -20.54 -22.12 14.87
C SER A 311 -20.75 -21.63 16.30
N VAL A 312 -21.23 -20.41 16.46
CA VAL A 312 -21.47 -19.74 17.75
C VAL A 312 -22.82 -19.04 17.69
N THR A 313 -23.63 -19.19 18.74
CA THR A 313 -24.85 -18.39 18.90
C THR A 313 -24.59 -17.25 19.88
N GLU A 314 -24.83 -16.02 19.44
CA GLU A 314 -24.75 -14.81 20.25
C GLU A 314 -26.14 -14.19 20.41
N ARG A 315 -26.55 -13.92 21.65
CA ARG A 315 -27.84 -13.29 21.95
C ARG A 315 -27.69 -11.77 22.00
N VAL A 316 -28.25 -11.08 21.01
CA VAL A 316 -28.14 -9.63 20.85
C VAL A 316 -29.39 -8.95 21.42
N PRO A 317 -29.28 -8.11 22.48
CA PRO A 317 -30.43 -7.46 23.10
C PRO A 317 -31.22 -6.58 22.13
N ALA A 318 -32.51 -6.36 22.39
CA ALA A 318 -33.31 -5.34 21.71
C ALA A 318 -32.61 -3.97 21.74
N GLN A 319 -32.55 -3.28 20.59
CA GLN A 319 -31.84 -1.99 20.42
C GLN A 319 -30.41 -2.01 21.00
N GLY A 320 -29.75 -3.15 20.89
CA GLY A 320 -28.45 -3.39 21.50
C GLY A 320 -27.44 -3.96 20.51
N ARG A 321 -26.18 -3.99 20.94
CA ARG A 321 -25.08 -4.58 20.18
C ARG A 321 -24.29 -5.62 20.96
N ARG A 322 -23.65 -6.53 20.22
CA ARG A 322 -22.70 -7.54 20.71
C ARG A 322 -21.58 -7.72 19.68
N ASN A 323 -20.52 -8.43 20.07
CA ASN A 323 -19.51 -8.89 19.13
C ASN A 323 -19.15 -10.35 19.41
N VAL A 324 -18.75 -11.04 18.35
CA VAL A 324 -18.11 -12.35 18.43
C VAL A 324 -16.64 -12.15 18.09
N TYR A 325 -15.77 -12.31 19.08
CA TYR A 325 -14.32 -12.22 18.90
C TYR A 325 -13.76 -13.59 18.50
N ALA A 326 -13.19 -13.68 17.29
CA ALA A 326 -12.68 -14.94 16.75
C ALA A 326 -11.55 -15.55 17.61
N GLY A 327 -10.73 -14.71 18.26
CA GLY A 327 -9.64 -15.15 19.12
C GLY A 327 -10.07 -15.85 20.43
N LEU A 328 -11.36 -15.91 20.74
CA LEU A 328 -11.87 -16.78 21.81
C LEU A 328 -11.89 -18.26 21.43
N TYR A 329 -11.74 -18.58 20.14
CA TYR A 329 -11.86 -19.92 19.61
C TYR A 329 -10.49 -20.39 19.07
N PRO A 330 -9.82 -21.33 19.76
CA PRO A 330 -8.49 -21.80 19.38
C PRO A 330 -8.43 -22.37 17.96
N GLU A 331 -9.49 -23.02 17.48
CA GLU A 331 -9.60 -23.57 16.13
C GLU A 331 -9.63 -22.51 15.02
N LEU A 332 -9.93 -21.25 15.38
CA LEU A 332 -9.88 -20.11 14.46
C LEU A 332 -8.52 -19.40 14.51
N SER A 333 -7.64 -19.76 15.43
CA SER A 333 -6.36 -19.07 15.66
C SER A 333 -5.18 -19.87 15.09
N GLY A 334 -4.22 -19.19 14.45
CA GLY A 334 -3.00 -19.82 13.96
C GLY A 334 -2.26 -18.99 12.91
N ASP A 335 -1.08 -19.43 12.50
CA ASP A 335 -0.22 -18.67 11.56
C ASP A 335 -0.80 -18.55 10.14
N ASN A 336 -1.84 -19.34 9.80
CA ASN A 336 -2.48 -19.30 8.49
C ASN A 336 -4.00 -19.55 8.54
N THR A 337 -4.65 -19.24 9.66
CA THR A 337 -6.09 -19.48 9.81
C THR A 337 -6.88 -18.31 9.23
N THR A 338 -7.46 -18.54 8.05
CA THR A 338 -8.38 -17.62 7.38
C THR A 338 -9.75 -18.25 7.26
N PHE A 339 -10.80 -17.44 7.33
CA PHE A 339 -12.18 -17.90 7.31
C PHE A 339 -13.11 -16.88 6.68
N ALA A 340 -14.20 -17.37 6.12
CA ALA A 340 -15.39 -16.62 5.76
C ALA A 340 -16.36 -16.68 6.94
N VAL A 341 -17.34 -15.78 6.99
CA VAL A 341 -18.34 -15.73 8.06
C VAL A 341 -19.74 -15.69 7.45
N ARG A 342 -20.67 -16.45 8.03
CA ARG A 342 -22.11 -16.28 7.84
C ARG A 342 -22.77 -15.99 9.18
N ALA A 343 -23.34 -14.80 9.34
CA ALA A 343 -24.12 -14.43 10.52
C ALA A 343 -25.61 -14.43 10.15
N HIS A 344 -26.42 -15.24 10.83
CA HIS A 344 -27.85 -15.34 10.54
C HIS A 344 -28.71 -15.38 11.80
N SER A 345 -29.82 -14.68 11.75
CA SER A 345 -30.84 -14.65 12.80
C SER A 345 -31.59 -15.98 12.87
N ALA A 346 -31.60 -16.63 14.02
CA ALA A 346 -32.25 -17.93 14.21
C ALA A 346 -33.77 -17.87 14.04
N ASN A 347 -34.39 -16.70 14.24
CA ASN A 347 -35.83 -16.48 14.10
C ASN A 347 -36.19 -15.59 12.91
N GLY A 348 -35.24 -15.30 12.02
CA GLY A 348 -35.45 -14.46 10.83
C GLY A 348 -35.66 -12.98 11.11
N GLN A 349 -35.47 -12.52 12.35
CA GLN A 349 -35.51 -11.09 12.68
C GLN A 349 -34.33 -10.35 12.04
N PRO A 350 -34.54 -9.16 11.44
CA PRO A 350 -33.46 -8.39 10.85
C PRO A 350 -32.42 -7.94 11.89
N ILE A 351 -31.15 -8.05 11.53
CA ILE A 351 -29.98 -7.55 12.25
C ILE A 351 -29.10 -6.74 11.30
N VAL A 352 -28.08 -6.08 11.83
CA VAL A 352 -26.98 -5.48 11.05
C VAL A 352 -25.69 -6.16 11.49
N ALA A 353 -24.85 -6.53 10.52
CA ALA A 353 -23.56 -7.12 10.80
C ALA A 353 -22.42 -6.45 10.04
N GLU A 354 -21.33 -6.16 10.74
CA GLU A 354 -20.04 -5.73 10.18
C GLU A 354 -18.95 -6.72 10.61
N ARG A 355 -17.84 -6.76 9.85
CA ARG A 355 -16.60 -7.38 10.30
C ARG A 355 -15.57 -6.28 10.49
N ALA A 356 -14.87 -6.29 11.63
CA ALA A 356 -13.63 -5.56 11.79
C ALA A 356 -12.45 -6.52 11.97
N VAL A 357 -11.32 -6.19 11.35
CA VAL A 357 -10.04 -6.90 11.53
C VAL A 357 -9.03 -5.89 12.02
N TYR A 358 -8.55 -6.05 13.26
CA TYR A 358 -7.55 -5.16 13.85
C TYR A 358 -6.19 -5.85 13.91
N TRP A 359 -5.12 -5.10 13.65
CA TRP A 359 -3.78 -5.59 13.90
C TRP A 359 -3.55 -5.47 15.39
N ARG A 360 -3.05 -6.54 16.02
CA ARG A 360 -2.82 -6.56 17.46
C ARG A 360 -2.02 -5.35 17.91
N GLY A 361 -2.48 -4.73 19.00
CA GLY A 361 -1.97 -3.44 19.47
C GLY A 361 -2.56 -2.23 18.73
N LEU A 362 -3.64 -2.43 17.97
CA LEU A 362 -4.35 -1.40 17.20
C LEU A 362 -3.40 -0.58 16.31
N ARG A 363 -2.49 -1.28 15.64
CA ARG A 363 -1.54 -0.67 14.70
C ARG A 363 -2.24 -0.18 13.43
N GLU A 364 -3.22 -0.95 12.96
CA GLU A 364 -4.12 -0.64 11.87
C GLU A 364 -5.41 -1.47 12.04
N GLY A 365 -6.46 -1.19 11.25
CA GLY A 365 -7.61 -2.06 11.13
C GLY A 365 -8.40 -1.85 9.84
N THR A 366 -9.21 -2.85 9.48
CA THR A 366 -10.19 -2.76 8.40
C THR A 366 -11.58 -3.02 8.95
N ALA A 367 -12.60 -2.48 8.28
CA ALA A 367 -13.99 -2.83 8.54
C ALA A 367 -14.79 -2.88 7.24
N SER A 368 -15.79 -3.77 7.18
CA SER A 368 -16.77 -3.81 6.10
C SER A 368 -18.11 -4.26 6.64
N ALA A 369 -19.19 -3.68 6.12
CA ALA A 369 -20.51 -4.29 6.21
C ALA A 369 -20.51 -5.63 5.47
N GLY A 370 -21.25 -6.60 6.00
CA GLY A 370 -21.46 -7.86 5.27
C GLY A 370 -22.39 -7.65 4.09
N VAL A 371 -22.40 -8.60 3.16
CA VAL A 371 -23.42 -8.62 2.10
C VAL A 371 -24.61 -9.46 2.55
N THR A 372 -25.81 -9.09 2.13
CA THR A 372 -27.05 -9.75 2.57
C THR A 372 -27.52 -10.84 1.61
N THR A 373 -26.99 -10.85 0.39
CA THR A 373 -27.31 -11.83 -0.65
C THR A 373 -26.05 -12.29 -1.39
N PRO A 374 -25.79 -13.61 -1.48
CA PRO A 374 -24.80 -14.15 -2.41
C PRO A 374 -25.23 -13.88 -3.86
N ALA A 375 -24.26 -13.73 -4.77
CA ALA A 375 -24.52 -13.41 -6.17
C ALA A 375 -23.56 -14.14 -7.12
N ARG A 376 -23.93 -14.24 -8.39
CA ARG A 376 -23.11 -14.89 -9.43
C ARG A 376 -22.09 -13.94 -10.04
N LYS A 377 -22.29 -12.62 -9.92
CA LYS A 377 -21.40 -11.62 -10.51
C LYS A 377 -21.04 -10.52 -9.53
N TRP A 378 -19.75 -10.23 -9.46
CA TRP A 378 -19.17 -9.25 -8.53
C TRP A 378 -18.17 -8.36 -9.26
N GLY A 379 -18.04 -7.10 -8.82
CA GLY A 379 -17.07 -6.16 -9.37
C GLY A 379 -16.38 -5.30 -8.32
N PHE A 380 -15.14 -4.93 -8.62
CA PHE A 380 -14.26 -4.09 -7.82
C PHE A 380 -13.52 -3.13 -8.76
N ALA A 381 -13.41 -1.87 -8.36
CA ALA A 381 -12.66 -0.84 -9.07
C ALA A 381 -11.25 -0.63 -8.50
N ASP A 382 -11.02 -1.07 -7.27
CA ASP A 382 -9.71 -1.08 -6.61
C ASP A 382 -9.02 -2.43 -6.69
N GLY A 383 -7.71 -2.36 -6.88
CA GLY A 383 -6.82 -3.47 -7.13
C GLY A 383 -5.46 -2.90 -7.45
N GLN A 384 -4.48 -3.18 -6.59
CA GLN A 384 -3.13 -2.65 -6.68
C GLN A 384 -2.13 -3.73 -6.29
N GLN A 385 -1.18 -4.00 -7.19
CA GLN A 385 -0.15 -5.02 -6.97
C GLN A 385 1.21 -4.41 -7.29
N GLY A 386 2.02 -4.12 -6.28
CA GLY A 386 3.37 -3.58 -6.45
C GLY A 386 3.62 -2.21 -5.84
N GLY A 387 4.74 -1.61 -6.24
CA GLY A 387 5.16 -0.27 -5.80
C GLY A 387 4.69 0.81 -6.76
N PHE A 388 4.27 1.95 -6.20
CA PHE A 388 3.89 3.13 -6.99
C PHE A 388 4.58 4.35 -6.41
N GLY A 389 5.23 5.14 -7.28
CA GLY A 389 6.00 6.30 -6.86
C GLY A 389 5.18 7.33 -6.07
N GLN A 390 3.87 7.42 -6.29
CA GLN A 390 3.01 8.36 -5.55
C GLN A 390 2.89 8.05 -4.05
N PHE A 391 3.19 6.81 -3.63
CA PHE A 391 3.10 6.35 -2.24
C PHE A 391 4.48 6.20 -1.57
N GLN A 392 5.56 6.59 -2.25
CA GLN A 392 6.94 6.33 -1.80
C GLN A 392 7.68 7.61 -1.41
N ASP A 393 8.54 7.51 -0.40
CA ASP A 393 9.64 8.44 -0.14
C ASP A 393 10.95 7.77 -0.59
N GLY A 394 11.86 8.52 -1.21
CA GLY A 394 13.19 8.03 -1.55
C GLY A 394 14.07 7.73 -0.33
N GLY A 395 13.70 8.28 0.85
CA GLY A 395 14.35 8.00 2.14
C GLY A 395 13.67 6.93 2.99
N ASP A 396 12.50 6.41 2.61
CA ASP A 396 11.78 5.40 3.39
C ASP A 396 12.37 3.99 3.13
N PRO A 397 12.87 3.28 4.16
CA PRO A 397 13.32 1.90 4.00
C PRO A 397 12.19 0.92 3.63
N ASP A 398 10.92 1.31 3.81
CA ASP A 398 9.74 0.55 3.36
C ASP A 398 9.17 1.17 2.07
N PRO A 399 9.30 0.51 0.90
CA PRO A 399 8.81 1.03 -0.37
C PRO A 399 7.27 0.93 -0.52
N ARG A 400 6.54 0.51 0.53
CA ARG A 400 5.07 0.48 0.60
C ARG A 400 4.42 -0.25 -0.57
N HIS A 401 4.93 -1.43 -0.90
CA HIS A 401 4.36 -2.25 -1.97
C HIS A 401 2.98 -2.75 -1.58
N PHE A 402 2.02 -2.62 -2.49
CA PHE A 402 0.65 -3.08 -2.35
C PHE A 402 0.51 -4.55 -2.75
N ALA A 403 -0.28 -5.30 -1.98
CA ALA A 403 -0.68 -6.66 -2.25
C ALA A 403 -2.20 -6.75 -2.15
N THR A 404 -2.84 -7.09 -3.26
CA THR A 404 -4.29 -7.32 -3.31
C THR A 404 -4.58 -8.80 -3.08
N TYR A 405 -5.70 -9.10 -2.41
CA TYR A 405 -6.28 -10.43 -2.28
C TYR A 405 -7.77 -10.35 -2.52
N TYR A 406 -8.30 -11.28 -3.30
CA TYR A 406 -9.75 -11.47 -3.43
C TYR A 406 -10.16 -12.73 -2.70
N LEU A 407 -11.15 -12.59 -1.83
CA LEU A 407 -11.62 -13.64 -0.94
C LEU A 407 -12.99 -14.08 -1.43
N VAL A 408 -13.11 -15.35 -1.77
CA VAL A 408 -14.34 -15.93 -2.31
C VAL A 408 -14.88 -16.94 -1.31
N ALA A 409 -16.14 -16.76 -0.90
CA ALA A 409 -16.87 -17.73 -0.07
C ALA A 409 -17.99 -18.37 -0.88
N ASN A 410 -18.06 -19.69 -0.81
CA ASN A 410 -19.13 -20.48 -1.39
C ASN A 410 -20.11 -20.91 -0.28
N PRO A 411 -21.30 -20.29 -0.20
CA PRO A 411 -22.30 -20.63 0.80
C PRO A 411 -23.18 -21.82 0.39
N THR A 412 -22.95 -22.42 -0.78
CA THR A 412 -23.82 -23.45 -1.36
C THR A 412 -23.36 -24.87 -1.01
N ALA A 413 -24.25 -25.84 -1.21
CA ALA A 413 -23.99 -27.26 -1.01
C ALA A 413 -23.18 -27.92 -2.14
N GLN A 414 -22.87 -27.19 -3.22
CA GLN A 414 -22.17 -27.70 -4.39
C GLN A 414 -20.86 -26.94 -4.58
N ALA A 415 -19.89 -27.55 -5.27
CA ALA A 415 -18.71 -26.81 -5.69
C ALA A 415 -19.10 -25.77 -6.75
N VAL A 416 -18.53 -24.57 -6.65
CA VAL A 416 -18.79 -23.46 -7.57
C VAL A 416 -17.54 -23.11 -8.34
N THR A 417 -17.69 -23.01 -9.67
CA THR A 417 -16.63 -22.50 -10.55
C THR A 417 -16.68 -20.99 -10.54
N VAL A 418 -15.56 -20.33 -10.29
CA VAL A 418 -15.45 -18.87 -10.25
C VAL A 418 -14.32 -18.44 -11.19
N ARG A 419 -14.67 -17.62 -12.19
CA ARG A 419 -13.72 -16.95 -13.09
C ARG A 419 -13.57 -15.50 -12.64
N ALA A 420 -12.34 -15.11 -12.36
CA ALA A 420 -11.93 -13.75 -12.04
C ALA A 420 -11.20 -13.16 -13.25
N VAL A 421 -11.61 -11.96 -13.67
CA VAL A 421 -11.01 -11.19 -14.75
C VAL A 421 -10.49 -9.87 -14.18
N TYR A 422 -9.22 -9.58 -14.42
CA TYR A 422 -8.55 -8.36 -13.99
C TYR A 422 -8.29 -7.49 -15.21
N TYR A 423 -8.83 -6.27 -15.23
CA TYR A 423 -8.57 -5.30 -16.27
C TYR A 423 -7.68 -4.17 -15.74
N VAL A 424 -6.52 -3.99 -16.35
CA VAL A 424 -5.53 -3.02 -15.88
C VAL A 424 -5.95 -1.58 -16.21
N GLU A 425 -5.47 -0.65 -15.40
CA GLU A 425 -5.49 0.76 -15.73
C GLU A 425 -4.69 1.00 -17.02
N PRO A 426 -5.28 1.67 -18.04
CA PRO A 426 -4.61 1.94 -19.29
C PRO A 426 -3.33 2.77 -19.10
N GLN A 427 -2.27 2.37 -19.80
CA GLN A 427 -1.00 3.10 -19.88
C GLN A 427 -0.62 3.28 -21.36
N PRO A 428 0.25 4.25 -21.70
CA PRO A 428 0.73 4.40 -23.07
C PRO A 428 1.30 3.09 -23.62
N GLY A 429 0.78 2.64 -24.77
CA GLY A 429 1.19 1.39 -25.43
C GLY A 429 0.48 0.13 -24.94
N GLU A 430 -0.40 0.20 -23.95
CA GLU A 430 -1.22 -0.94 -23.52
C GLU A 430 -2.39 -1.21 -24.47
N PRO A 431 -2.68 -2.48 -24.80
CA PRO A 431 -3.89 -2.84 -25.54
C PRO A 431 -5.18 -2.49 -24.78
N VAL A 432 -6.27 -2.34 -25.51
CA VAL A 432 -7.62 -2.28 -24.92
C VAL A 432 -7.90 -3.63 -24.23
N ALA A 433 -8.60 -3.57 -23.10
CA ALA A 433 -8.90 -4.74 -22.27
C ALA A 433 -7.67 -5.50 -21.77
N ALA A 434 -6.51 -4.82 -21.64
CA ALA A 434 -5.31 -5.46 -21.13
C ALA A 434 -5.51 -6.02 -19.71
N GLY A 435 -4.90 -7.17 -19.41
CA GLY A 435 -4.90 -7.71 -18.06
C GLY A 435 -4.63 -9.20 -17.93
N ALA A 436 -5.37 -9.85 -17.03
CA ALA A 436 -5.17 -11.25 -16.68
C ALA A 436 -6.49 -11.89 -16.22
N GLU A 437 -6.57 -13.21 -16.24
CA GLU A 437 -7.71 -13.94 -15.67
C GLU A 437 -7.25 -15.20 -14.96
N THR A 438 -8.08 -15.68 -14.03
CA THR A 438 -7.92 -16.95 -13.34
C THR A 438 -9.28 -17.60 -13.16
N THR A 439 -9.34 -18.92 -13.30
CA THR A 439 -10.54 -19.71 -12.97
C THR A 439 -10.22 -20.70 -11.87
N VAL A 440 -11.08 -20.78 -10.86
CA VAL A 440 -10.95 -21.68 -9.72
C VAL A 440 -12.23 -22.44 -9.42
N GLN A 441 -12.09 -23.59 -8.77
CA GLN A 441 -13.19 -24.23 -8.05
C GLN A 441 -13.15 -23.83 -6.58
N VAL A 442 -14.31 -23.51 -6.02
CA VAL A 442 -14.53 -23.26 -4.60
C VAL A 442 -15.47 -24.36 -4.07
N PRO A 443 -14.99 -25.29 -3.23
CA PRO A 443 -15.82 -26.38 -2.69
C PRO A 443 -17.07 -25.90 -1.95
N ALA A 444 -18.04 -26.78 -1.76
CA ALA A 444 -19.25 -26.50 -0.98
C ALA A 444 -18.92 -25.99 0.43
N TYR A 445 -19.68 -25.01 0.91
CA TYR A 445 -19.54 -24.43 2.26
C TYR A 445 -18.10 -24.06 2.65
N SER A 446 -17.31 -23.55 1.71
CA SER A 446 -15.89 -23.28 1.92
C SER A 446 -15.49 -21.91 1.38
N ARG A 447 -14.20 -21.58 1.49
CA ARG A 447 -13.62 -20.37 0.93
C ARG A 447 -12.35 -20.62 0.13
N ARG A 448 -11.97 -19.64 -0.69
CA ARG A 448 -10.69 -19.57 -1.40
C ARG A 448 -10.16 -18.14 -1.45
N THR A 449 -8.84 -17.97 -1.34
CA THR A 449 -8.15 -16.70 -1.61
C THR A 449 -7.56 -16.75 -3.02
N LEU A 450 -7.75 -15.69 -3.80
CA LEU A 450 -7.06 -15.45 -5.06
C LEU A 450 -6.06 -14.31 -4.88
N SER A 451 -4.85 -14.49 -5.39
CA SER A 451 -3.77 -13.52 -5.28
C SER A 451 -3.37 -13.02 -6.68
N PRO A 452 -3.74 -11.78 -7.06
CA PRO A 452 -3.23 -11.12 -8.27
C PRO A 452 -1.71 -11.17 -8.45
N ALA A 453 -0.95 -11.32 -7.35
CA ALA A 453 0.50 -11.48 -7.40
C ALA A 453 0.97 -12.74 -8.15
N GLU A 454 0.11 -13.75 -8.31
CA GLU A 454 0.37 -14.96 -9.11
C GLU A 454 0.36 -14.66 -10.62
N HIS A 455 -0.06 -13.46 -11.03
CA HIS A 455 -0.02 -13.00 -12.41
C HIS A 455 1.08 -11.95 -12.61
N PRO A 456 2.20 -12.29 -13.26
CA PRO A 456 3.25 -11.32 -13.57
C PRO A 456 2.74 -10.15 -14.41
N SER A 457 1.65 -10.30 -15.15
CA SER A 457 1.03 -9.20 -15.89
C SER A 457 0.39 -8.12 -15.02
N LEU A 458 0.13 -8.41 -13.75
CA LEU A 458 -0.46 -7.46 -12.79
C LEU A 458 0.59 -6.79 -11.89
N HIS A 459 1.86 -7.17 -12.00
CA HIS A 459 2.96 -6.61 -11.21
C HIS A 459 3.22 -5.13 -11.56
N ASN A 460 3.28 -4.29 -10.52
CA ASN A 460 3.29 -2.82 -10.60
C ASN A 460 2.12 -2.23 -11.41
N ARG A 461 0.94 -2.85 -11.33
CA ARG A 461 -0.28 -2.39 -12.00
C ARG A 461 -1.39 -2.10 -11.00
N LYS A 462 -2.21 -1.11 -11.38
CA LYS A 462 -3.56 -0.91 -10.84
C LYS A 462 -4.55 -1.61 -11.77
N PHE A 463 -5.61 -2.19 -11.24
CA PHE A 463 -6.62 -2.91 -12.02
C PHE A 463 -8.00 -2.88 -11.33
N ALA A 464 -9.06 -3.04 -12.14
CA ALA A 464 -10.37 -3.48 -11.66
C ALA A 464 -10.46 -5.00 -11.75
N ALA A 465 -11.32 -5.61 -10.94
CA ALA A 465 -11.56 -7.05 -10.95
C ALA A 465 -13.05 -7.37 -11.05
N PHE A 466 -13.40 -8.33 -11.89
CA PHE A 466 -14.76 -8.77 -12.14
C PHE A 466 -14.84 -10.29 -12.05
N PHE A 467 -15.89 -10.80 -11.39
CA PHE A 467 -16.06 -12.20 -11.08
C PHE A 467 -17.35 -12.71 -11.69
N GLU A 468 -17.29 -13.87 -12.35
CA GLU A 468 -18.47 -14.62 -12.77
C GLU A 468 -18.41 -16.05 -12.21
N ALA A 469 -19.52 -16.51 -11.64
CA ALA A 469 -19.61 -17.79 -10.96
C ALA A 469 -20.74 -18.68 -11.52
N SER A 470 -20.51 -19.99 -11.49
CA SER A 470 -21.51 -20.98 -11.92
C SER A 470 -22.75 -21.02 -11.01
N ASP A 471 -22.60 -20.61 -9.75
CA ASP A 471 -23.67 -20.45 -8.76
C ASP A 471 -23.32 -19.28 -7.81
N ALA A 472 -24.18 -18.94 -6.87
CA ALA A 472 -24.04 -17.78 -6.01
C ALA A 472 -22.86 -17.91 -5.03
N VAL A 473 -22.01 -16.89 -4.99
CA VAL A 473 -20.85 -16.76 -4.09
C VAL A 473 -20.85 -15.40 -3.42
N ILE A 474 -19.94 -15.20 -2.47
CA ILE A 474 -19.60 -13.90 -1.90
C ILE A 474 -18.16 -13.59 -2.28
N VAL A 475 -17.88 -12.35 -2.67
CA VAL A 475 -16.53 -11.88 -2.95
C VAL A 475 -16.25 -10.61 -2.14
N GLU A 476 -15.14 -10.61 -1.42
CA GLU A 476 -14.54 -9.42 -0.78
C GLU A 476 -13.11 -9.23 -1.27
N ARG A 477 -12.58 -8.03 -1.05
CA ARG A 477 -11.20 -7.67 -1.36
C ARG A 477 -10.52 -7.17 -0.10
N ALA A 478 -9.29 -7.63 0.12
CA ALA A 478 -8.34 -7.01 1.04
C ALA A 478 -7.14 -6.48 0.24
N VAL A 479 -6.68 -5.28 0.57
CA VAL A 479 -5.44 -4.71 0.06
C VAL A 479 -4.57 -4.35 1.25
N TYR A 480 -3.33 -4.81 1.21
CA TYR A 480 -2.33 -4.55 2.24
C TYR A 480 -1.11 -3.86 1.63
N TRP A 481 -0.38 -3.09 2.42
CA TRP A 481 0.88 -2.49 2.00
C TRP A 481 1.91 -2.45 3.10
N GLY A 482 3.16 -2.22 2.69
CA GLY A 482 4.30 -2.12 3.58
C GLY A 482 4.86 -3.48 4.01
N ILE A 483 6.12 -3.47 4.42
CA ILE A 483 6.83 -4.65 4.91
C ILE A 483 6.14 -5.17 6.17
N GLY A 484 5.63 -6.40 6.10
CA GLY A 484 4.89 -7.02 7.20
C GLY A 484 3.42 -6.62 7.27
N LEU A 485 2.85 -6.11 6.17
CA LEU A 485 1.45 -5.67 6.08
C LEU A 485 1.17 -4.54 7.09
N GLN A 486 1.96 -3.46 7.05
CA GLN A 486 1.84 -2.38 8.05
C GLN A 486 0.51 -1.63 7.97
N GLY A 487 -0.06 -1.54 6.77
CA GLY A 487 -1.39 -1.00 6.57
C GLY A 487 -2.24 -1.90 5.68
N GLY A 488 -3.55 -1.65 5.68
CA GLY A 488 -4.48 -2.33 4.81
C GLY A 488 -5.88 -1.74 4.85
N HIS A 489 -6.66 -2.04 3.82
CA HIS A 489 -8.10 -1.78 3.78
C HIS A 489 -8.83 -2.95 3.11
N ALA A 490 -10.12 -3.10 3.41
CA ALA A 490 -10.95 -4.17 2.89
C ALA A 490 -12.33 -3.64 2.51
N SER A 491 -12.99 -4.31 1.55
CA SER A 491 -14.34 -3.95 1.12
C SER A 491 -15.06 -5.13 0.48
N ALA A 492 -16.38 -5.15 0.60
CA ALA A 492 -17.24 -6.01 -0.18
C ALA A 492 -17.35 -5.55 -1.63
N GLY A 493 -17.48 -6.50 -2.56
CA GLY A 493 -17.65 -6.17 -3.97
C GLY A 493 -19.04 -5.64 -4.29
N ALA A 494 -19.16 -4.92 -5.40
CA ALA A 494 -20.46 -4.59 -5.97
C ALA A 494 -21.12 -5.84 -6.55
N ILE A 495 -22.38 -6.10 -6.18
CA ILE A 495 -23.18 -7.12 -6.86
C ILE A 495 -23.61 -6.58 -8.22
N LEU A 496 -23.28 -7.34 -9.27
CA LEU A 496 -23.67 -7.04 -10.64
C LEU A 496 -24.90 -7.87 -11.02
N PRO A 497 -25.87 -7.30 -11.77
CA PRO A 497 -27.04 -8.04 -12.21
C PRO A 497 -26.67 -9.32 -12.99
N ASP A 498 -27.42 -10.40 -12.82
CA ASP A 498 -27.19 -11.65 -13.57
C ASP A 498 -27.26 -11.45 -15.10
N GLY A 499 -28.07 -10.47 -15.54
CA GLY A 499 -28.19 -10.06 -16.94
C GLY A 499 -26.98 -9.29 -17.50
N THR A 500 -26.01 -8.91 -16.67
CA THR A 500 -24.72 -8.37 -17.14
C THR A 500 -24.11 -9.38 -18.12
N PRO A 501 -23.54 -8.99 -19.27
CA PRO A 501 -22.85 -9.92 -20.16
C PRO A 501 -21.70 -10.66 -19.46
N SER A 502 -21.22 -11.77 -20.04
CA SER A 502 -19.97 -12.38 -19.58
C SER A 502 -18.80 -11.43 -19.85
N PHE A 503 -17.83 -11.38 -18.93
CA PHE A 503 -16.70 -10.47 -19.05
C PHE A 503 -15.75 -10.96 -20.15
N ALA A 504 -15.35 -10.04 -21.04
CA ALA A 504 -14.44 -10.35 -22.14
C ALA A 504 -13.10 -10.88 -21.61
N ALA A 505 -12.53 -11.89 -22.29
CA ALA A 505 -11.19 -12.34 -21.95
C ALA A 505 -10.19 -11.17 -22.13
N PRO A 506 -9.31 -10.92 -21.14
CA PRO A 506 -8.39 -9.80 -21.22
C PRO A 506 -7.31 -10.06 -22.26
N THR A 507 -6.91 -9.02 -22.98
CA THR A 507 -5.73 -9.05 -23.84
C THR A 507 -4.48 -9.12 -22.97
N PRO A 508 -3.43 -9.87 -23.34
CA PRO A 508 -2.16 -9.79 -22.64
C PRO A 508 -1.64 -8.36 -22.58
N THR A 509 -1.22 -7.92 -21.40
CA THR A 509 -0.56 -6.63 -21.19
C THR A 509 0.71 -6.48 -22.05
N ALA A 510 1.08 -5.25 -22.38
CA ALA A 510 2.34 -4.95 -23.06
C ALA A 510 3.55 -5.58 -22.34
N ALA A 511 4.49 -6.08 -23.13
CA ALA A 511 5.74 -6.64 -22.64
C ALA A 511 6.61 -5.54 -22.00
N PRO A 512 7.37 -5.86 -20.93
CA PRO A 512 8.27 -4.90 -20.32
C PRO A 512 9.38 -4.45 -21.29
N THR A 513 9.88 -3.23 -21.11
CA THR A 513 10.98 -2.67 -21.93
C THR A 513 12.02 -1.99 -21.05
N LEU A 514 13.26 -1.91 -21.55
CA LEU A 514 14.34 -1.12 -20.95
C LEU A 514 14.69 0.06 -21.84
N LEU A 515 14.95 1.22 -21.23
CA LEU A 515 15.25 2.46 -21.92
C LEU A 515 16.69 2.92 -21.67
N ALA A 516 17.10 3.01 -20.41
CA ALA A 516 18.40 3.60 -20.05
C ALA A 516 18.84 3.19 -18.64
N ILE A 517 20.12 3.42 -18.33
CA ILE A 517 20.68 3.33 -16.97
C ILE A 517 21.44 4.62 -16.65
N SER A 518 21.30 5.13 -15.43
CA SER A 518 21.97 6.35 -14.95
C SER A 518 22.44 6.24 -13.49
N PRO A 519 23.70 6.57 -13.17
CA PRO A 519 24.77 6.83 -14.11
C PRO A 519 25.06 5.58 -14.97
N ASN A 520 25.58 5.79 -16.18
CA ASN A 520 25.98 4.73 -17.10
C ASN A 520 27.47 4.34 -16.94
N ARG A 521 28.07 4.69 -15.79
CA ARG A 521 29.49 4.45 -15.48
C ARG A 521 29.65 4.20 -13.99
N GLY A 522 30.56 3.29 -13.63
CA GLY A 522 30.95 2.98 -12.25
C GLY A 522 32.35 2.41 -12.15
N GLY A 523 32.83 2.21 -10.92
CA GLY A 523 34.15 1.61 -10.66
C GLY A 523 34.13 0.08 -10.84
N PRO A 524 35.26 -0.55 -11.23
CA PRO A 524 35.34 -1.99 -11.47
C PRO A 524 35.11 -2.85 -10.21
N GLY A 525 35.31 -2.31 -9.00
CA GLY A 525 34.96 -3.02 -7.76
C GLY A 525 33.46 -3.00 -7.42
N GLY A 526 32.61 -2.39 -8.26
CA GLY A 526 31.16 -2.30 -8.03
C GLY A 526 30.78 -1.19 -7.05
N GLY A 527 29.64 -1.36 -6.37
CA GLY A 527 29.17 -0.42 -5.34
C GLY A 527 28.55 0.88 -5.88
N THR A 528 28.48 1.06 -7.20
CA THR A 528 27.84 2.23 -7.79
C THR A 528 26.33 2.09 -7.68
N VAL A 529 25.66 3.05 -7.05
CA VAL A 529 24.19 3.12 -7.10
C VAL A 529 23.78 3.66 -8.46
N ALA A 530 23.03 2.87 -9.23
CA ALA A 530 22.48 3.24 -10.52
C ALA A 530 20.97 3.01 -10.56
N TYR A 531 20.31 3.74 -11.45
CA TYR A 531 18.89 3.66 -11.71
C TYR A 531 18.68 3.25 -13.15
N LEU A 532 17.98 2.14 -13.31
CA LEU A 532 17.55 1.60 -14.59
C LEU A 532 16.12 2.07 -14.85
N TYR A 533 15.90 2.61 -16.04
CA TYR A 533 14.62 3.13 -16.51
C TYR A 533 14.04 2.22 -17.59
N GLY A 534 12.74 1.97 -17.52
CA GLY A 534 12.02 1.10 -18.43
C GLY A 534 10.52 1.36 -18.36
N HIS A 535 9.74 0.43 -18.90
CA HIS A 535 8.29 0.40 -18.75
C HIS A 535 7.81 -1.01 -18.44
N GLY A 536 6.75 -1.11 -17.63
CA GLY A 536 6.10 -2.38 -17.30
C GLY A 536 6.98 -3.35 -16.50
N LEU A 537 7.97 -2.86 -15.74
CA LEU A 537 8.86 -3.65 -14.90
C LEU A 537 8.08 -4.34 -13.77
N GLY A 538 8.41 -5.60 -13.47
CA GLY A 538 7.71 -6.44 -12.49
C GLY A 538 8.15 -6.21 -11.04
N LEU A 539 7.89 -7.19 -10.16
CA LEU A 539 8.26 -7.07 -8.75
C LEU A 539 9.63 -7.68 -8.45
N LEU A 540 10.32 -7.15 -7.43
CA LEU A 540 11.50 -7.80 -6.85
C LEU A 540 11.11 -8.83 -5.81
N SER A 541 10.20 -8.48 -4.90
CA SER A 541 9.88 -9.24 -3.69
C SER A 541 8.39 -9.52 -3.52
N TRP A 542 8.06 -10.17 -2.40
CA TRP A 542 6.78 -10.82 -2.13
C TRP A 542 5.59 -9.83 -2.07
N PRO A 543 4.38 -10.28 -2.47
CA PRO A 543 4.13 -11.57 -3.14
C PRO A 543 4.51 -11.52 -4.63
N GLY A 544 5.12 -12.61 -5.14
CA GLY A 544 5.33 -12.84 -6.58
C GLY A 544 6.60 -12.27 -7.23
N GLY A 545 7.56 -11.69 -6.50
CA GLY A 545 8.75 -11.06 -7.10
C GLY A 545 9.70 -11.98 -7.89
N GLU A 546 9.89 -11.68 -9.17
CA GLU A 546 10.68 -12.45 -10.16
C GLU A 546 11.90 -11.72 -10.73
N THR A 547 12.05 -10.43 -10.42
CA THR A 547 13.04 -9.59 -11.11
C THR A 547 14.46 -9.95 -10.72
N THR A 548 15.30 -10.27 -11.71
CA THR A 548 16.74 -10.51 -11.55
C THR A 548 17.54 -9.63 -12.50
N MET A 549 18.79 -9.34 -12.15
CA MET A 549 19.67 -8.47 -12.94
C MET A 549 21.08 -9.06 -13.03
N ALA A 550 21.79 -8.73 -14.11
CA ALA A 550 23.21 -8.99 -14.27
C ALA A 550 23.90 -7.86 -15.07
N PHE A 551 25.21 -7.69 -14.84
CA PHE A 551 26.07 -6.86 -15.66
C PHE A 551 27.02 -7.79 -16.44
N GLY A 552 26.73 -7.99 -17.72
CA GLY A 552 27.39 -9.01 -18.54
C GLY A 552 27.11 -10.40 -17.97
N VAL A 553 28.19 -11.12 -17.64
CA VAL A 553 28.09 -12.45 -17.02
C VAL A 553 27.96 -12.42 -15.50
N THR A 554 28.03 -11.24 -14.87
CA THR A 554 28.06 -11.11 -13.41
C THR A 554 26.65 -10.85 -12.85
N PRO A 555 26.03 -11.80 -12.12
CA PRO A 555 24.73 -11.58 -11.49
C PRO A 555 24.80 -10.50 -10.40
N VAL A 556 23.72 -9.75 -10.24
CA VAL A 556 23.56 -8.82 -9.12
C VAL A 556 22.89 -9.54 -7.95
N PRO A 557 23.46 -9.51 -6.73
CA PRO A 557 22.80 -10.02 -5.53
C PRO A 557 21.43 -9.37 -5.32
N ARG A 558 20.45 -10.14 -4.84
CA ARG A 558 19.06 -9.70 -4.75
C ARG A 558 18.89 -8.50 -3.82
N GLU A 559 19.63 -8.46 -2.72
CA GLU A 559 19.70 -7.38 -1.75
C GLU A 559 20.21 -6.05 -2.34
N ASN A 560 20.89 -6.11 -3.48
CA ASN A 560 21.41 -4.95 -4.21
C ASN A 560 20.45 -4.46 -5.29
N ILE A 561 19.28 -5.10 -5.46
CA ILE A 561 18.25 -4.68 -6.40
C ILE A 561 17.10 -4.09 -5.58
N THR A 562 16.44 -3.05 -6.09
CA THR A 562 15.19 -2.53 -5.54
C THR A 562 14.32 -2.10 -6.72
N VAL A 563 13.25 -2.84 -7.01
CA VAL A 563 12.26 -2.36 -7.99
C VAL A 563 11.37 -1.34 -7.27
N LEU A 564 11.44 -0.08 -7.68
CA LEU A 564 10.71 1.01 -7.04
C LEU A 564 9.26 1.04 -7.56
N ASN A 565 9.09 0.88 -8.86
CA ASN A 565 7.80 0.90 -9.54
C ASN A 565 7.92 0.27 -10.94
N GLY A 566 6.85 0.35 -11.73
CA GLY A 566 6.80 -0.19 -13.10
C GLY A 566 7.79 0.44 -14.09
N ASP A 567 8.48 1.53 -13.73
CA ASP A 567 9.36 2.26 -14.64
C ASP A 567 10.82 2.37 -14.14
N THR A 568 11.08 2.10 -12.85
CA THR A 568 12.39 2.35 -12.23
C THR A 568 12.86 1.21 -11.34
N ILE A 569 14.11 0.78 -11.56
CA ILE A 569 14.84 -0.14 -10.69
C ILE A 569 16.10 0.56 -10.18
N ARG A 570 16.27 0.62 -8.87
CA ARG A 570 17.53 1.00 -8.23
C ARG A 570 18.41 -0.25 -8.09
N VAL A 571 19.68 -0.13 -8.44
CA VAL A 571 20.64 -1.23 -8.37
C VAL A 571 21.98 -0.74 -7.80
N VAL A 572 22.61 -1.56 -6.96
CA VAL A 572 24.02 -1.41 -6.57
C VAL A 572 24.84 -2.33 -7.45
N THR A 573 25.69 -1.78 -8.30
CA THR A 573 26.43 -2.56 -9.31
C THR A 573 27.35 -3.60 -8.66
N PRO A 574 27.43 -4.83 -9.19
CA PRO A 574 28.40 -5.82 -8.73
C PRO A 574 29.82 -5.41 -9.18
N ALA A 575 30.83 -6.06 -8.62
CA ALA A 575 32.19 -5.96 -9.14
C ALA A 575 32.27 -6.56 -10.56
N SER A 576 32.99 -5.91 -11.47
CA SER A 576 33.15 -6.37 -12.85
C SER A 576 34.47 -5.88 -13.46
N GLY A 577 34.92 -6.53 -14.54
CA GLY A 577 36.12 -6.13 -15.27
C GLY A 577 35.95 -4.75 -15.95
N LEU A 578 37.08 -4.07 -16.22
CA LEU A 578 37.06 -2.82 -16.97
C LEU A 578 36.46 -3.01 -18.36
N GLY A 579 35.62 -2.07 -18.81
CA GLY A 579 35.02 -2.09 -20.15
C GLY A 579 33.53 -1.75 -20.14
N LEU A 580 32.92 -1.91 -21.31
CA LEU A 580 31.47 -1.84 -21.44
C LEU A 580 30.86 -3.18 -21.03
N SER A 581 29.73 -3.12 -20.33
CA SER A 581 28.97 -4.27 -19.88
C SER A 581 27.51 -4.07 -20.26
N SER A 582 26.91 -5.08 -20.86
CA SER A 582 25.46 -5.12 -21.08
C SER A 582 24.74 -5.25 -19.75
N VAL A 583 23.63 -4.55 -19.59
CA VAL A 583 22.75 -4.74 -18.42
C VAL A 583 21.64 -5.69 -18.82
N LEU A 584 21.59 -6.84 -18.16
CA LEU A 584 20.58 -7.89 -18.39
C LEU A 584 19.54 -7.84 -17.27
N VAL A 585 18.27 -7.94 -17.61
CA VAL A 585 17.15 -7.94 -16.66
C VAL A 585 16.15 -9.01 -17.06
N ASN A 586 15.82 -9.92 -16.15
CA ASN A 586 14.67 -10.79 -16.31
C ASN A 586 13.53 -10.25 -15.44
N THR A 587 12.39 -9.92 -16.02
CA THR A 587 11.24 -9.38 -15.28
C THR A 587 9.94 -9.77 -15.96
N ARG A 588 8.92 -10.15 -15.18
CA ARG A 588 7.63 -10.68 -15.67
C ARG A 588 7.79 -11.83 -16.66
N GLY A 589 8.76 -12.71 -16.41
CA GLY A 589 9.13 -13.81 -17.32
C GLY A 589 9.79 -13.39 -18.64
N VAL A 590 10.16 -12.12 -18.83
CA VAL A 590 10.79 -11.60 -20.06
C VAL A 590 12.24 -11.18 -19.79
N ALA A 591 13.16 -11.69 -20.60
CA ALA A 591 14.57 -11.28 -20.60
C ALA A 591 14.79 -10.05 -21.49
N LEU A 592 15.40 -9.02 -20.92
CA LEU A 592 15.69 -7.74 -21.55
C LEU A 592 17.19 -7.43 -21.44
N GLU A 593 17.71 -6.70 -22.43
CA GLU A 593 19.12 -6.29 -22.47
C GLU A 593 19.24 -4.82 -22.85
N LEU A 594 20.12 -4.09 -22.16
CA LEU A 594 20.70 -2.84 -22.63
C LEU A 594 22.15 -3.08 -23.04
N PRO A 595 22.44 -3.27 -24.35
CA PRO A 595 23.76 -3.67 -24.82
C PRO A 595 24.84 -2.63 -24.50
N GLY A 596 25.90 -3.03 -23.80
CA GLY A 596 27.03 -2.16 -23.46
C GLY A 596 26.67 -0.88 -22.69
N ALA A 597 25.50 -0.84 -22.05
CA ALA A 597 24.95 0.40 -21.50
C ALA A 597 25.61 0.89 -20.22
N PHE A 598 26.45 0.07 -19.57
CA PHE A 598 27.20 0.49 -18.39
C PHE A 598 28.70 0.30 -18.59
N ARG A 599 29.48 1.35 -18.32
CA ARG A 599 30.95 1.29 -18.40
C ARG A 599 31.57 1.13 -17.01
N PHE A 600 32.16 -0.02 -16.76
CA PHE A 600 33.10 -0.19 -15.65
C PHE A 600 34.42 0.47 -16.07
N ALA A 601 34.71 1.62 -15.49
CA ALA A 601 35.87 2.40 -15.82
C ALA A 601 36.66 2.71 -14.56
N ASP A 602 37.97 2.83 -14.75
CA ASP A 602 38.81 3.50 -13.78
C ASP A 602 38.20 4.90 -13.49
N PRO A 603 37.89 5.20 -12.22
CA PRO A 603 37.32 6.48 -11.83
C PRO A 603 38.17 7.70 -12.22
N PHE A 604 39.47 7.51 -12.53
CA PHE A 604 40.47 8.56 -12.70
C PHE A 604 41.28 8.48 -13.99
N LEU A 605 40.91 7.66 -14.98
CA LEU A 605 41.34 7.86 -16.37
C LEU A 605 40.73 9.17 -16.92
N ALA A 606 41.41 9.82 -17.87
CA ALA A 606 41.03 11.14 -18.40
C ALA A 606 39.53 11.21 -18.78
N GLY A 607 38.80 12.11 -18.13
CA GLY A 607 37.35 12.30 -18.26
C GLY A 607 36.84 13.21 -17.13
N PRO A 608 35.63 13.79 -17.25
CA PRO A 608 35.06 14.62 -16.20
C PRO A 608 35.00 13.84 -14.87
N PRO A 609 35.22 14.52 -13.72
CA PRO A 609 35.13 13.89 -12.41
C PRO A 609 33.79 13.19 -12.26
N LEU A 610 33.82 11.96 -11.75
CA LEU A 610 32.61 11.25 -11.37
C LEU A 610 31.86 12.09 -10.33
N SER A 611 30.54 12.24 -10.53
CA SER A 611 29.66 12.85 -9.54
C SER A 611 29.81 12.12 -8.20
N PHE A 612 30.16 12.88 -7.17
CA PHE A 612 30.63 12.40 -5.87
C PHE A 612 29.48 11.82 -5.04
N GLY A 613 29.22 10.52 -5.23
CA GLY A 613 28.39 9.70 -4.33
C GLY A 613 29.14 8.53 -3.69
N SER A 614 30.39 8.27 -4.09
CA SER A 614 31.17 7.11 -3.62
C SER A 614 32.50 7.45 -2.93
N LEU A 615 33.27 8.47 -3.32
CA LEU A 615 34.62 8.69 -2.75
C LEU A 615 34.61 9.36 -1.37
N GLU A 616 33.87 10.47 -1.23
CA GLU A 616 33.65 11.09 0.09
C GLU A 616 32.88 10.15 1.02
N GLY A 617 31.90 9.41 0.48
CA GLY A 617 31.17 8.37 1.19
C GLY A 617 32.08 7.30 1.79
N VAL A 618 33.10 6.84 1.04
CA VAL A 618 34.11 5.90 1.57
C VAL A 618 34.86 6.49 2.76
N VAL A 619 35.31 7.74 2.66
CA VAL A 619 36.03 8.39 3.77
C VAL A 619 35.10 8.59 4.97
N ALA A 620 33.84 8.98 4.74
CA ALA A 620 32.84 9.13 5.79
C ALA A 620 32.50 7.80 6.48
N GLU A 621 32.39 6.70 5.74
CA GLU A 621 32.17 5.36 6.29
C GLU A 621 33.37 4.86 7.09
N VAL A 622 34.60 5.06 6.59
CA VAL A 622 35.81 4.73 7.35
C VAL A 622 35.90 5.58 8.62
N ALA A 623 35.53 6.87 8.56
CA ALA A 623 35.47 7.76 9.73
C ALA A 623 34.42 7.33 10.74
N ALA A 624 33.23 6.92 10.28
CA ALA A 624 32.17 6.41 11.15
C ALA A 624 32.57 5.09 11.82
N ALA A 625 33.28 4.21 11.10
CA ALA A 625 33.78 2.96 11.64
C ALA A 625 35.00 3.14 12.56
N ARG A 626 35.78 4.21 12.35
CA ARG A 626 37.03 4.49 13.07
C ARG A 626 37.14 5.93 13.57
N PRO A 627 36.20 6.40 14.42
CA PRO A 627 36.16 7.78 14.85
C PRO A 627 37.39 8.19 15.68
N PHE A 628 37.98 7.24 16.42
CA PHE A 628 39.19 7.49 17.22
C PHE A 628 40.46 7.61 16.38
N ASP A 629 40.57 6.83 15.29
CA ASP A 629 41.73 6.94 14.40
C ASP A 629 41.70 8.27 13.65
N LEU A 630 40.52 8.75 13.24
CA LEU A 630 40.35 10.07 12.66
C LEU A 630 40.69 11.18 13.67
N ALA A 631 40.17 11.09 14.91
CA ALA A 631 40.45 12.07 15.95
C ALA A 631 41.95 12.13 16.32
N ASN A 632 42.64 11.00 16.30
CA ASN A 632 44.08 10.88 16.60
C ASN A 632 44.97 10.84 15.35
N SER A 633 44.52 11.39 14.22
CA SER A 633 45.24 11.35 12.94
C SER A 633 46.44 12.32 12.85
N CYS A 634 46.64 13.18 13.86
CA CYS A 634 47.68 14.22 13.86
C CYS A 634 48.93 13.78 14.63
N LYS A 635 50.01 13.40 13.93
CA LYS A 635 51.27 12.96 14.53
C LYS A 635 51.98 14.04 15.33
N GLU A 636 51.87 15.30 14.92
CA GLU A 636 52.43 16.46 15.62
C GLU A 636 51.85 16.60 17.04
N ARG A 637 50.70 15.96 17.32
CA ARG A 637 50.04 15.91 18.61
C ARG A 637 50.08 14.53 19.27
N GLY A 638 51.01 13.66 18.84
CA GLY A 638 51.16 12.30 19.37
C GLY A 638 50.24 11.26 18.74
N GLY A 639 49.54 11.60 17.67
CA GLY A 639 48.67 10.72 16.90
C GLY A 639 49.39 9.73 15.97
N THR A 640 48.63 9.06 15.11
CA THR A 640 49.12 8.02 14.18
C THR A 640 48.56 8.19 12.76
N ASN A 641 49.18 7.54 11.78
CA ASN A 641 48.71 7.54 10.39
C ASN A 641 47.65 6.47 10.10
N THR A 642 47.16 5.76 11.12
CA THR A 642 46.26 4.59 10.94
C THR A 642 45.02 4.93 10.14
N PHE A 643 44.40 6.10 10.37
CA PHE A 643 43.23 6.52 9.61
C PHE A 643 43.52 6.59 8.10
N MET A 644 44.63 7.22 7.71
CA MET A 644 45.04 7.34 6.30
C MET A 644 45.34 5.97 5.68
N PHE A 645 45.93 5.05 6.44
CA PHE A 645 46.20 3.69 5.97
C PHE A 645 44.90 2.93 5.70
N GLU A 646 43.90 3.10 6.56
CA GLU A 646 42.59 2.48 6.38
C GLU A 646 41.80 3.09 5.23
N VAL A 647 41.88 4.40 5.02
CA VAL A 647 41.30 5.06 3.84
C VAL A 647 41.91 4.49 2.57
N VAL A 648 43.25 4.40 2.47
CA VAL A 648 43.92 3.81 1.30
C VAL A 648 43.52 2.34 1.11
N ALA A 649 43.51 1.54 2.17
CA ALA A 649 43.12 0.12 2.09
C ALA A 649 41.67 -0.06 1.64
N GLU A 650 40.75 0.78 2.11
CA GLU A 650 39.34 0.72 1.71
C GLU A 650 39.12 1.21 0.28
N LEU A 651 39.81 2.28 -0.13
CA LEU A 651 39.82 2.74 -1.52
C LEU A 651 40.36 1.65 -2.45
N ARG A 652 41.48 1.00 -2.11
CA ARG A 652 41.99 -0.14 -2.90
C ARG A 652 40.95 -1.24 -2.98
N ARG A 653 40.37 -1.66 -1.84
CA ARG A 653 39.35 -2.72 -1.74
C ARG A 653 38.13 -2.45 -2.61
N ARG A 654 37.54 -1.25 -2.52
CA ARG A 654 36.30 -0.91 -3.24
C ARG A 654 36.48 -0.62 -4.71
N PHE A 655 37.66 -0.13 -5.10
CA PHE A 655 37.93 0.17 -6.50
C PHE A 655 38.71 -0.95 -7.20
N ASN A 656 39.01 -2.05 -6.50
CA ASN A 656 39.83 -3.16 -6.98
C ASN A 656 41.06 -2.65 -7.75
N SER A 657 41.79 -1.72 -7.14
CA SER A 657 42.86 -0.98 -7.79
C SER A 657 44.02 -0.76 -6.82
N THR A 658 45.24 -0.99 -7.29
CA THR A 658 46.50 -0.74 -6.58
C THR A 658 46.97 0.70 -6.75
N ARG A 659 46.31 1.54 -7.55
CA ARG A 659 46.73 2.93 -7.80
C ARG A 659 46.54 3.88 -6.62
N TRP A 660 45.74 3.52 -5.63
CA TRP A 660 45.60 4.33 -4.42
C TRP A 660 46.83 4.19 -3.54
N GLY A 661 47.35 5.31 -3.07
CA GLY A 661 48.49 5.33 -2.18
C GLY A 661 48.46 6.55 -1.27
N LEU A 662 49.47 6.64 -0.42
CA LEU A 662 49.73 7.78 0.41
C LEU A 662 50.51 8.85 -0.38
N ASN A 663 50.62 10.03 0.20
CA ASN A 663 51.29 11.16 -0.40
C ASN A 663 52.55 11.58 0.37
N TRP A 664 53.69 11.57 -0.31
CA TRP A 664 54.85 12.36 0.10
C TRP A 664 54.61 13.83 -0.24
N LYS A 665 54.36 14.65 0.79
CA LYS A 665 53.95 16.04 0.66
C LYS A 665 55.02 16.85 -0.06
N ARG A 666 54.59 17.65 -1.04
CA ARG A 666 55.47 18.46 -1.93
C ARG A 666 56.55 17.67 -2.67
N GLY A 667 56.44 16.33 -2.71
CA GLY A 667 57.40 15.44 -3.37
C GLY A 667 58.62 15.08 -2.52
N ASN A 668 58.62 15.42 -1.23
CA ASN A 668 59.69 15.09 -0.29
C ASN A 668 59.52 13.65 0.23
N VAL A 669 60.35 12.72 -0.25
CA VAL A 669 60.32 11.33 0.23
C VAL A 669 60.62 11.28 1.74
N GLY A 670 59.77 10.59 2.50
CA GLY A 670 59.83 10.54 3.97
C GLY A 670 58.91 11.55 4.69
N ASP A 671 58.38 12.56 3.98
CA ASP A 671 57.48 13.59 4.53
C ASP A 671 56.02 13.24 4.20
N LEU A 672 55.41 12.36 4.99
CA LEU A 672 54.06 11.84 4.72
C LEU A 672 52.97 12.87 5.05
N SER A 673 52.05 13.11 4.11
CA SER A 673 50.81 13.83 4.40
C SER A 673 49.90 12.99 5.29
N GLN A 674 49.19 13.64 6.20
CA GLN A 674 48.33 12.99 7.20
C GLN A 674 46.83 13.21 6.92
N ASP A 675 46.54 13.89 5.82
CA ASP A 675 45.24 14.34 5.34
C ASP A 675 45.04 14.06 3.84
N ILE A 676 46.14 13.83 3.09
CA ILE A 676 46.11 13.61 1.64
C ILE A 676 46.33 12.14 1.26
N VAL A 677 45.53 11.64 0.33
CA VAL A 677 45.80 10.41 -0.44
C VAL A 677 46.13 10.73 -1.90
N ASN A 678 46.91 9.87 -2.54
CA ASN A 678 47.24 9.97 -3.96
C ASN A 678 46.54 8.88 -4.77
N TYR A 679 46.16 9.24 -6.00
CA TYR A 679 45.81 8.29 -7.04
C TYR A 679 46.85 8.33 -8.15
N TYR A 680 47.45 7.19 -8.48
CA TYR A 680 48.42 7.10 -9.57
C TYR A 680 47.73 7.15 -10.95
N ALA A 681 48.05 8.19 -11.73
CA ALA A 681 47.45 8.48 -13.03
C ALA A 681 48.10 7.73 -14.21
N GLY A 682 49.27 7.11 -14.04
CA GLY A 682 49.93 6.28 -15.06
C GLY A 682 49.41 4.84 -15.07
N PRO A 683 49.80 3.95 -16.01
CA PRO A 683 49.23 2.59 -16.12
C PRO A 683 49.36 1.74 -14.85
N GLU A 684 48.28 1.09 -14.42
CA GLU A 684 48.27 0.18 -13.26
C GLU A 684 49.29 -0.94 -13.41
N GLY A 685 49.92 -1.37 -12.31
CA GLY A 685 50.98 -2.38 -12.35
C GLY A 685 52.32 -1.89 -12.92
N SER A 686 52.41 -0.64 -13.43
CA SER A 686 53.71 -0.01 -13.70
C SER A 686 54.41 0.41 -12.39
N ASN A 687 55.66 0.84 -12.48
CA ASN A 687 56.39 1.31 -11.29
C ASN A 687 55.80 2.62 -10.74
N MET A 688 54.94 2.51 -9.73
CA MET A 688 54.26 3.65 -9.09
C MET A 688 55.10 4.32 -8.01
N ARG A 689 56.10 3.63 -7.48
CA ARG A 689 56.87 4.07 -6.31
C ARG A 689 57.51 5.43 -6.59
N ASN A 690 57.22 6.41 -5.75
CA ASN A 690 57.70 7.79 -5.85
C ASN A 690 57.32 8.53 -7.15
N SER A 691 56.34 8.03 -7.91
CA SER A 691 55.89 8.71 -9.12
C SER A 691 55.22 10.04 -8.80
N THR A 692 55.46 11.04 -9.65
CA THR A 692 54.80 12.35 -9.64
C THR A 692 53.55 12.39 -10.53
N ALA A 693 53.25 11.31 -11.25
CA ALA A 693 52.00 11.18 -12.01
C ALA A 693 50.85 10.85 -11.06
N VAL A 694 50.52 11.80 -10.19
CA VAL A 694 49.52 11.65 -9.14
C VAL A 694 48.39 12.65 -9.31
N ARG A 695 47.18 12.20 -8.95
CA ARG A 695 46.12 13.10 -8.48
C ARG A 695 46.14 13.10 -6.97
N ILE A 696 45.85 14.25 -6.38
CA ILE A 696 46.09 14.55 -4.97
C ILE A 696 44.76 14.94 -4.34
N TYR A 697 44.31 14.18 -3.33
CA TYR A 697 43.01 14.39 -2.71
C TYR A 697 43.13 14.59 -1.21
N ASP A 698 42.54 15.67 -0.72
CA ASP A 698 42.37 15.93 0.69
C ASP A 698 41.16 15.15 1.22
N THR A 699 41.40 14.37 2.26
CA THR A 699 40.43 13.46 2.86
C THR A 699 40.04 13.85 4.28
N VAL A 700 40.69 14.86 4.87
CA VAL A 700 40.44 15.29 6.25
C VAL A 700 40.37 16.81 6.32
N SER A 701 39.17 17.34 6.51
CA SER A 701 39.00 18.77 6.77
C SER A 701 39.42 19.08 8.21
N GLY A 702 40.11 20.22 8.39
CA GLY A 702 40.55 20.66 9.72
C GLY A 702 41.54 19.71 10.39
N HIS A 703 42.38 19.01 9.63
CA HIS A 703 43.44 18.14 10.15
C HIS A 703 44.32 18.89 11.17
N CYS A 704 44.69 18.19 12.26
CA CYS A 704 45.30 18.77 13.46
C CYS A 704 44.50 19.88 14.17
N GLY A 705 43.26 20.16 13.78
CA GLY A 705 42.33 21.06 14.47
C GLY A 705 41.65 20.42 15.67
N ALA A 706 40.71 21.15 16.30
CA ALA A 706 39.95 20.64 17.44
C ALA A 706 38.90 19.56 17.04
N ARG A 707 38.52 19.50 15.77
CA ARG A 707 37.48 18.61 15.23
C ARG A 707 37.81 18.21 13.78
N PRO A 708 38.75 17.30 13.54
CA PRO A 708 38.97 16.76 12.20
C PRO A 708 37.71 16.02 11.73
N ALA A 709 37.35 16.17 10.46
CA ALA A 709 36.15 15.56 9.88
C ALA A 709 36.46 14.93 8.51
N PRO A 710 35.74 13.86 8.11
CA PRO A 710 35.89 13.28 6.78
C PRO A 710 35.64 14.35 5.73
N PHE A 711 36.43 14.32 4.66
CA PHE A 711 36.37 15.32 3.60
C PHE A 711 36.76 14.70 2.26
N TRP A 712 36.50 15.41 1.17
CA TRP A 712 37.03 15.07 -0.14
C TRP A 712 37.20 16.32 -1.00
N ALA A 713 38.44 16.74 -1.23
CA ALA A 713 38.74 17.82 -2.18
C ALA A 713 39.90 17.45 -3.11
N ASP A 714 39.68 17.64 -4.42
CA ASP A 714 40.74 17.50 -5.41
C ASP A 714 41.70 18.69 -5.33
N GLN A 715 42.91 18.44 -4.84
CA GLN A 715 43.98 19.41 -4.69
C GLN A 715 44.99 19.34 -5.84
N THR A 716 44.73 18.53 -6.88
CA THR A 716 45.69 18.27 -7.96
C THR A 716 46.06 19.56 -8.71
N ALA A 717 45.07 20.34 -9.13
CA ALA A 717 45.33 21.59 -9.85
C ALA A 717 45.97 22.66 -8.95
N ALA A 718 45.52 22.77 -7.70
CA ALA A 718 46.01 23.75 -6.75
C ALA A 718 47.48 23.50 -6.38
N THR A 719 47.86 22.24 -6.15
CA THR A 719 49.24 21.84 -5.84
C THR A 719 50.17 22.03 -7.04
N LEU A 720 49.73 21.67 -8.25
CA LEU A 720 50.46 21.94 -9.50
C LEU A 720 50.69 23.44 -9.72
N ALA A 721 49.65 24.27 -9.54
CA ALA A 721 49.76 25.73 -9.66
C ALA A 721 50.69 26.34 -8.61
N GLY A 722 50.76 25.74 -7.41
CA GLY A 722 51.69 26.10 -6.34
C GLY A 722 53.14 25.62 -6.55
N GLY A 723 53.45 24.96 -7.67
CA GLY A 723 54.79 24.52 -8.02
C GLY A 723 55.30 23.31 -7.22
N THR A 724 54.42 22.62 -6.48
CA THR A 724 54.80 21.44 -5.68
C THR A 724 53.93 20.24 -6.07
N VAL A 725 54.56 19.15 -6.49
CA VAL A 725 53.83 17.91 -6.86
C VAL A 725 54.15 16.82 -5.85
N GLY A 726 53.11 16.22 -5.27
CA GLY A 726 53.24 15.09 -4.37
C GLY A 726 53.87 13.87 -5.05
N ARG A 727 54.37 12.92 -4.26
CA ARG A 727 54.82 11.61 -4.77
C ARG A 727 54.02 10.49 -4.16
N TRP A 728 53.68 9.51 -4.99
CA TRP A 728 52.94 8.32 -4.59
C TRP A 728 53.79 7.37 -3.73
N THR A 729 53.20 6.77 -2.68
CA THR A 729 53.87 5.74 -1.86
C THR A 729 52.90 4.81 -1.12
N THR A 730 53.34 3.61 -0.79
CA THR A 730 52.72 2.71 0.22
C THR A 730 53.72 2.24 1.27
N GLU A 731 54.95 2.74 1.21
CA GLU A 731 56.07 2.26 2.03
C GLU A 731 55.78 2.24 3.54
N PRO A 732 55.12 3.25 4.15
CA PRO A 732 54.72 3.18 5.56
C PRO A 732 53.77 2.02 5.90
N MET A 733 52.96 1.57 4.94
CA MET A 733 52.02 0.46 5.12
C MET A 733 52.72 -0.89 5.01
N CYS A 734 53.80 -0.99 4.22
CA CYS A 734 54.51 -2.26 3.97
C CYS A 734 55.19 -2.84 5.21
N ALA A 735 55.50 -2.02 6.21
CA ALA A 735 56.05 -2.47 7.49
C ALA A 735 55.00 -3.17 8.38
N ILE A 736 53.71 -3.07 8.05
CA ILE A 736 52.61 -3.57 8.88
C ILE A 736 52.03 -4.83 8.22
N PRO A 737 52.11 -6.02 8.86
CA PRO A 737 51.67 -7.29 8.26
C PRO A 737 50.24 -7.26 7.71
N ARG A 738 49.32 -6.58 8.41
CA ARG A 738 47.92 -6.47 8.00
C ARG A 738 47.73 -5.86 6.61
N TYR A 739 48.56 -4.89 6.20
CA TYR A 739 48.48 -4.30 4.87
C TYR A 739 49.38 -5.05 3.89
N ARG A 740 50.63 -5.37 4.28
CA ARG A 740 51.57 -6.14 3.46
C ARG A 740 50.98 -7.46 2.95
N ASP A 741 50.22 -8.14 3.79
CA ASP A 741 49.67 -9.47 3.50
C ASP A 741 48.18 -9.41 3.07
N ALA A 742 47.62 -8.22 2.81
CA ALA A 742 46.24 -8.08 2.36
C ALA A 742 46.08 -8.53 0.89
N MET A 743 44.97 -9.21 0.61
CA MET A 743 44.62 -9.74 -0.71
C MET A 743 43.27 -9.19 -1.17
N PHE A 744 43.11 -9.02 -2.49
CA PHE A 744 41.81 -8.85 -3.11
C PHE A 744 41.03 -10.17 -3.12
N PRO A 745 39.69 -10.15 -3.28
CA PRO A 745 38.90 -11.37 -3.49
C PRO A 745 39.36 -12.21 -4.68
N SER A 746 40.04 -11.60 -5.66
CA SER A 746 40.65 -12.28 -6.80
C SER A 746 41.86 -13.16 -6.44
N GLY A 747 42.39 -13.05 -5.21
CA GLY A 747 43.62 -13.72 -4.79
C GLY A 747 44.89 -12.98 -5.19
N GLU A 748 44.80 -11.75 -5.70
CA GLU A 748 45.95 -10.88 -5.95
C GLU A 748 46.31 -10.06 -4.70
N TRP A 749 47.59 -9.73 -4.53
CA TRP A 749 48.02 -8.85 -3.44
C TRP A 749 47.37 -7.47 -3.58
N MET A 750 46.77 -6.98 -2.50
CA MET A 750 46.21 -5.63 -2.44
C MET A 750 47.31 -4.57 -2.42
N PHE A 751 48.49 -4.92 -1.88
CA PHE A 751 49.69 -4.09 -1.82
C PHE A 751 50.88 -4.83 -2.43
N PRO A 752 50.89 -5.07 -3.74
CA PRO A 752 51.96 -5.81 -4.39
C PRO A 752 53.31 -5.09 -4.28
N GLU A 753 53.33 -3.78 -4.03
CA GLU A 753 54.54 -2.97 -3.86
C GLU A 753 55.28 -3.24 -2.54
N CYS A 754 54.65 -3.99 -1.63
CA CYS A 754 55.27 -4.46 -0.39
C CYS A 754 55.97 -5.82 -0.54
N ARG A 755 55.99 -6.37 -1.76
CA ARG A 755 56.68 -7.59 -2.17
C ARG A 755 57.81 -7.22 -3.13
#